data_AF-A0A1V1PA80-F1
#
_entry.id   AF-A0A1V1PA80-F1
#
_cell.length_a   1.000
_cell.length_b   1.000
_cell.length_c   1.000
_cell.angle_alpha   90.00
_cell.angle_beta   90.00
_cell.angle_gamma   90.00
#
_symmetry.space_group_name_H-M   'P 1'
#
loop_
_entity.id
_entity.type
_entity.pdbx_description
1 polymer ?
#
loop_
_entity_poly.entity_id
_entity_poly.type
_entity_poly.pdbx_seq_one_letter_code
_entity_poly.pdbx_strand_id
1 'polypeptide(L)'
;MKINKFLICIGLILLFSTSANAWRIPDSGQTLSFSSTFGEDADYTINQSQYVKLDAEGQPLPLSATQWTMVRDDITGLIWEIKTNDLSKAEKYNWQDSESFIDILNNNALGGYTDWRLPSIHELSSLLKLNGSSCMDSQFFPNYQELYYWTSVPSQVAPEYLAWGISFENGNMENLLKSSPHFVRAVRGEPMSATHYNCINDNQTVTDTRTGLMWLRTGPETPMDWQSAISWCESLTHAGYTDWRLPHKESMRSLIDYKLKEPASDILLYHRMTPSIYWTASGDEQMHSQAWAFNMGTGNSELVLQSHDAYFFAVRGGQSLGEDSIIINSPVQGSHWQAGDIMHIQWDTQQFSGPVLISLSRKGGENYSYINISDETENDGHYEWIVTGPHSVNCVIHIVSTQNPSIKGQTGLFSIHDIQTGCIVHYSFNQNFFDISTNQNHAQNHGIAFDDDIMGNKSYAALLNASSYLDLKSVKNNIATHSLSFSFWIKPQSPEQTTMQTLFHLYQDSEPNDNRIALKSNSLVFEMNHQGQEISVISPPYISKNNWKHIVITINHDILTFFINAIQVTRVRQTELSNFYTQVFSHCRLGSAEGNSYSGTLDDFRMYDHLLSKEEIHALWMYKELQVSHTFKYLPSASGSDAVTIYNTGANDLNWTAHSSSDWLTIKQGQNGSNFGRVQFDYSDNLGPRRTAFITIVPTNVQNKPIKIEIVQQDYEIQVPKDFSTLQDAIDAASSGSIIRFSDGKYNMSGTIDKQLTFISENGHLHTSISGSFTISNTEFFIDGFTFENATSHALDIQNSTGSIANCIIKNSQAHGISCNNTRVQLNNIQITGNALSGIDADHCSLTIIHATIADNDSYGLNAIVSNVDISNSIVWNNQIAVSNTSAEIRYSDIQGGFTGDGNIDADPLFLNPLNNKYMLKDDSPCLDIGDDNGVPFEDILGNPRPKPAGSKPDLGSYENVNGKKEMYVFFPPDAQTYCPTENASVNIIWDASSENSFYQFSLFKETMDKDNLSYQDWSQYPYVFLSPDMFDPGYTYYWQVDHLPIDSESSPLTGYFHISSNCNESVHSRTGFGAFIIGFVVAPDHLKLKRVNIGGSQCQITRLPGLGIFVEPCVNHSREVFFPNTSLPRTKIKCNPYWYTRLMYWHNLGWYHW
;
A
#
# COMPACT_ATOMS: atom_id res chain seq x y z
N MET A 1 19.11 22.87 -43.65
CA MET A 1 17.77 23.16 -43.12
C MET A 1 17.87 23.25 -41.60
N LYS A 2 17.95 24.47 -41.07
CA LYS A 2 17.82 24.78 -39.64
C LYS A 2 16.41 25.34 -39.46
N ILE A 3 15.49 24.57 -38.89
CA ILE A 3 14.23 24.93 -38.22
C ILE A 3 13.67 23.57 -37.75
N ASN A 4 13.67 23.33 -36.42
CA ASN A 4 12.92 22.30 -35.65
C ASN A 4 13.62 21.88 -34.34
N LYS A 5 14.21 22.84 -33.61
CA LYS A 5 14.55 22.66 -32.19
C LYS A 5 13.92 23.73 -31.29
N PHE A 6 12.98 24.52 -31.80
CA PHE A 6 12.40 25.68 -31.10
C PHE A 6 10.92 25.51 -30.68
N LEU A 7 10.32 24.33 -30.88
CA LEU A 7 8.91 24.06 -30.59
C LEU A 7 8.66 23.06 -29.46
N ILE A 8 9.70 22.54 -28.79
CA ILE A 8 9.57 21.61 -27.66
C ILE A 8 9.50 22.34 -26.30
N CYS A 9 9.78 23.64 -26.22
CA CYS A 9 9.78 24.39 -24.95
C CYS A 9 8.53 25.23 -24.67
N ILE A 10 7.49 25.19 -25.51
CA ILE A 10 6.25 25.98 -25.32
C ILE A 10 5.05 25.10 -24.92
N GLY A 11 5.18 23.77 -24.94
CA GLY A 11 4.12 22.82 -24.58
C GLY A 11 4.02 22.45 -23.09
N LEU A 12 4.95 22.91 -22.25
CA LEU A 12 5.03 22.53 -20.82
C LEU A 12 4.39 23.55 -19.85
N ILE A 13 3.68 24.57 -20.35
CA ILE A 13 3.30 25.75 -19.55
C ILE A 13 1.81 25.83 -19.17
N LEU A 14 0.91 24.92 -19.55
CA LEU A 14 -0.54 25.15 -19.33
C LEU A 14 -1.42 24.03 -18.78
N LEU A 15 -0.89 23.01 -18.10
CA LEU A 15 -1.72 22.06 -17.35
C LEU A 15 -1.03 21.57 -16.05
N PHE A 16 -0.62 22.49 -15.18
CA PHE A 16 -0.72 22.15 -13.76
C PHE A 16 -2.15 22.48 -13.37
N SER A 17 -3.03 21.47 -13.37
CA SER A 17 -4.22 21.55 -12.53
C SER A 17 -3.70 21.67 -11.10
N THR A 18 -3.57 22.90 -10.60
CA THR A 18 -3.32 23.15 -9.19
C THR A 18 -4.50 22.54 -8.46
N SER A 19 -4.30 21.37 -7.85
CA SER A 19 -5.26 20.79 -6.92
C SER A 19 -5.40 21.77 -5.76
N ALA A 20 -6.40 22.64 -5.84
CA ALA A 20 -6.48 23.92 -5.14
C ALA A 20 -6.55 23.86 -3.60
N ASN A 21 -6.31 22.69 -2.98
CA ASN A 21 -6.47 22.46 -1.55
C ASN A 21 -5.43 21.51 -0.89
N ALA A 22 -4.40 21.04 -1.62
CA ALA A 22 -3.39 20.13 -1.07
C ALA A 22 -2.26 20.90 -0.35
N TRP A 23 -2.00 20.59 0.94
CA TRP A 23 -0.85 21.11 1.69
C TRP A 23 0.24 20.03 1.74
N ARG A 24 1.13 20.01 0.76
CA ARG A 24 2.38 19.25 0.86
C ARG A 24 3.32 19.93 1.85
N ILE A 25 3.68 19.23 2.92
CA ILE A 25 4.60 19.73 3.94
C ILE A 25 6.02 19.57 3.40
N PRO A 26 6.80 20.65 3.26
CA PRO A 26 8.21 20.54 2.91
C PRO A 26 9.00 19.78 3.97
N ASP A 27 9.99 19.02 3.50
CA ASP A 27 11.01 18.43 4.35
C ASP A 27 11.72 19.49 5.20
N SER A 28 12.13 19.15 6.43
CA SER A 28 12.87 20.08 7.29
C SER A 28 14.27 20.39 6.72
N GLY A 29 14.74 19.54 5.80
CA GLY A 29 16.06 19.60 5.22
C GLY A 29 17.16 19.17 6.16
N GLN A 30 16.86 18.51 7.29
CA GLN A 30 17.88 17.98 8.22
C GLN A 30 18.61 16.78 7.60
N THR A 31 19.95 16.77 7.64
CA THR A 31 20.78 15.65 7.13
C THR A 31 21.81 15.14 8.12
N LEU A 32 21.99 15.83 9.25
CA LEU A 32 22.85 15.33 10.33
C LEU A 32 22.08 14.31 11.16
N SER A 33 22.74 13.18 11.42
CA SER A 33 22.23 12.11 12.28
C SER A 33 22.63 12.36 13.74
N PHE A 34 21.68 12.24 14.65
CA PHE A 34 21.80 12.44 16.09
C PHE A 34 21.56 11.14 16.88
N SER A 35 21.09 10.09 16.20
CA SER A 35 20.93 8.74 16.75
C SER A 35 21.60 7.70 15.86
N SER A 36 21.98 6.56 16.45
CA SER A 36 22.37 5.38 15.66
C SER A 36 21.18 4.50 15.26
N THR A 37 19.97 4.86 15.71
CA THR A 37 18.73 4.15 15.39
C THR A 37 18.04 4.86 14.25
N PHE A 38 17.78 4.11 13.18
CA PHE A 38 16.98 4.56 12.05
C PHE A 38 15.61 5.07 12.54
N GLY A 39 15.13 6.16 11.96
CA GLY A 39 13.81 6.75 12.22
C GLY A 39 13.84 8.22 12.65
N GLU A 40 15.01 8.86 12.67
CA GLU A 40 15.12 10.31 12.87
C GLU A 40 14.89 11.10 11.57
N ASP A 41 14.81 12.42 11.65
CA ASP A 41 14.48 13.28 10.51
C ASP A 41 15.47 13.11 9.34
N ALA A 42 16.76 12.92 9.65
CA ALA A 42 17.81 12.72 8.65
C ALA A 42 17.75 11.38 7.90
N ASP A 43 17.02 10.39 8.42
CA ASP A 43 16.87 9.07 7.77
C ASP A 43 15.79 9.07 6.68
N TYR A 44 14.92 10.08 6.70
CA TYR A 44 13.85 10.25 5.74
C TYR A 44 14.14 11.44 4.84
N THR A 45 13.77 11.35 3.57
CA THR A 45 13.73 12.51 2.69
C THR A 45 12.37 12.54 2.01
N ILE A 46 11.47 13.41 2.51
CA ILE A 46 10.07 13.45 2.11
C ILE A 46 9.70 14.88 1.70
N ASN A 47 9.33 15.08 0.43
CA ASN A 47 9.00 16.41 -0.12
C ASN A 47 10.15 17.43 0.07
N GLN A 48 11.37 17.07 -0.36
CA GLN A 48 12.53 17.96 -0.29
C GLN A 48 12.21 19.34 -0.87
N SER A 49 12.58 20.40 -0.16
CA SER A 49 12.33 21.79 -0.60
C SER A 49 12.85 22.04 -2.02
N GLN A 50 11.97 22.52 -2.90
CA GLN A 50 12.29 22.86 -4.29
C GLN A 50 11.89 24.29 -4.60
N TYR A 51 12.90 25.15 -4.86
CA TYR A 51 12.69 26.56 -5.14
C TYR A 51 13.03 26.90 -6.59
N VAL A 52 12.23 27.79 -7.18
CA VAL A 52 12.41 28.31 -8.54
C VAL A 52 12.53 29.83 -8.49
N LYS A 53 13.59 30.37 -9.08
CA LYS A 53 13.79 31.81 -9.26
C LYS A 53 12.82 32.31 -10.33
N LEU A 54 12.11 33.41 -10.09
CA LEU A 54 11.21 34.03 -11.06
C LEU A 54 11.67 35.44 -11.42
N ASP A 55 11.49 35.83 -12.68
CA ASP A 55 11.68 37.21 -13.14
C ASP A 55 10.50 38.14 -12.77
N ALA A 56 10.52 39.38 -13.24
CA ALA A 56 9.52 40.39 -12.94
C ALA A 56 8.16 40.09 -13.59
N GLU A 57 8.11 39.20 -14.58
CA GLU A 57 6.90 38.73 -15.27
C GLU A 57 6.42 37.37 -14.72
N GLY A 58 7.07 36.86 -13.66
CA GLY A 58 6.72 35.59 -13.04
C GLY A 58 7.17 34.35 -13.82
N GLN A 59 8.08 34.50 -14.78
CA GLN A 59 8.61 33.38 -15.56
C GLN A 59 9.78 32.70 -14.84
N PRO A 60 9.89 31.37 -14.93
CA PRO A 60 10.96 30.62 -14.29
C PRO A 60 12.32 30.92 -14.92
N LEU A 61 13.32 31.13 -14.06
CA LEU A 61 14.71 31.39 -14.41
C LEU A 61 15.58 30.17 -14.12
N PRO A 62 16.69 29.99 -14.87
CA PRO A 62 17.65 28.92 -14.57
C PRO A 62 18.30 29.14 -13.20
N LEU A 63 18.71 28.05 -12.54
CA LEU A 63 19.35 28.09 -11.22
C LEU A 63 20.58 29.03 -11.17
N SER A 64 21.31 29.13 -12.29
CA SER A 64 22.48 29.99 -12.49
C SER A 64 22.16 31.49 -12.59
N ALA A 65 20.88 31.89 -12.60
CA ALA A 65 20.50 33.29 -12.65
C ALA A 65 21.05 34.04 -11.41
N THR A 66 21.69 35.18 -11.68
CA THR A 66 22.29 36.05 -10.65
C THR A 66 21.34 37.14 -10.16
N GLN A 67 20.20 37.33 -10.84
CA GLN A 67 19.15 38.27 -10.48
C GLN A 67 17.78 37.62 -10.73
N TRP A 68 16.85 37.85 -9.80
CA TRP A 68 15.45 37.42 -9.86
C TRP A 68 14.62 38.38 -9.01
N THR A 69 13.29 38.37 -9.19
CA THR A 69 12.37 39.29 -8.50
C THR A 69 11.64 38.62 -7.35
N MET A 70 11.36 37.33 -7.47
CA MET A 70 10.64 36.53 -6.47
C MET A 70 11.02 35.06 -6.59
N VAL A 71 10.63 34.25 -5.61
CA VAL A 71 10.91 32.82 -5.56
C VAL A 71 9.61 32.04 -5.46
N ARG A 72 9.42 31.03 -6.29
CA ARG A 72 8.32 30.07 -6.13
C ARG A 72 8.82 28.83 -5.39
N ASP A 73 8.05 28.36 -4.43
CA ASP A 73 8.22 27.07 -3.79
C ASP A 73 7.34 26.04 -4.53
N ASP A 74 7.95 25.06 -5.19
CA ASP A 74 7.25 24.04 -5.98
C ASP A 74 6.60 22.95 -5.09
N ILE A 75 6.96 22.87 -3.81
CA ILE A 75 6.30 21.99 -2.85
C ILE A 75 4.96 22.59 -2.42
N THR A 76 4.95 23.84 -1.95
CA THR A 76 3.75 24.52 -1.44
C THR A 76 2.94 25.24 -2.52
N GLY A 77 3.55 25.56 -3.67
CA GLY A 77 2.96 26.39 -4.72
C GLY A 77 2.97 27.90 -4.43
N LEU A 78 3.51 28.31 -3.28
CA LEU A 78 3.55 29.71 -2.85
C LEU A 78 4.67 30.49 -3.56
N ILE A 79 4.43 31.79 -3.75
CA ILE A 79 5.43 32.72 -4.28
C ILE A 79 5.82 33.70 -3.20
N TRP A 80 7.12 33.87 -3.02
CA TRP A 80 7.74 34.61 -1.93
C TRP A 80 8.53 35.81 -2.46
N GLU A 81 8.39 36.92 -1.74
CA GLU A 81 9.20 38.11 -1.95
C GLU A 81 10.66 37.83 -1.52
N ILE A 82 11.64 38.48 -2.17
CA ILE A 82 13.05 38.47 -1.79
C ILE A 82 13.53 39.84 -1.29
N LYS A 83 14.49 39.84 -0.35
CA LYS A 83 14.98 41.08 0.23
C LYS A 83 15.99 41.77 -0.68
N THR A 84 15.74 43.05 -0.95
CA THR A 84 16.55 43.91 -1.81
C THR A 84 17.02 45.17 -1.07
N ASN A 85 17.88 45.96 -1.70
CA ASN A 85 18.36 47.23 -1.12
C ASN A 85 17.43 48.43 -1.41
N ASP A 86 16.34 48.23 -2.16
CA ASP A 86 15.48 49.29 -2.68
C ASP A 86 14.04 49.21 -2.17
N LEU A 87 13.16 48.48 -2.86
CA LEU A 87 11.73 48.41 -2.58
C LEU A 87 11.43 47.43 -1.44
N SER A 88 12.13 46.29 -1.40
CA SER A 88 11.89 45.23 -0.43
C SER A 88 12.99 45.09 0.61
N LYS A 89 13.23 46.17 1.38
CA LYS A 89 14.31 46.20 2.36
C LYS A 89 14.04 45.29 3.55
N ALA A 90 15.12 44.80 4.16
CA ALA A 90 15.09 44.16 5.47
C ALA A 90 14.94 45.22 6.58
N GLU A 91 13.75 45.80 6.69
CA GLU A 91 13.38 46.75 7.75
C GLU A 91 12.51 46.07 8.82
N LYS A 92 12.53 46.64 10.03
CA LYS A 92 11.75 46.14 11.16
C LYS A 92 10.49 46.97 11.34
N TYR A 93 9.38 46.29 11.59
CA TYR A 93 8.07 46.85 11.82
C TYR A 93 7.51 46.31 13.14
N ASN A 94 6.70 47.11 13.84
CA ASN A 94 5.80 46.52 14.82
C ASN A 94 4.69 45.75 14.06
N TRP A 95 3.92 44.91 14.76
CA TRP A 95 2.99 44.01 14.08
C TRP A 95 1.89 44.76 13.32
N GLN A 96 1.35 45.84 13.88
CA GLN A 96 0.33 46.67 13.22
C GLN A 96 0.87 47.39 11.97
N ASP A 97 2.11 47.87 12.04
CA ASP A 97 2.74 48.61 10.95
C ASP A 97 3.28 47.67 9.85
N SER A 98 3.29 46.36 10.06
CA SER A 98 3.74 45.39 9.04
C SER A 98 2.90 45.42 7.76
N GLU A 99 1.62 45.78 7.85
CA GLU A 99 0.74 45.96 6.68
C GLU A 99 1.22 47.09 5.77
N SER A 100 1.91 48.10 6.30
CA SER A 100 2.46 49.18 5.46
C SER A 100 3.53 48.66 4.48
N PHE A 101 4.30 47.64 4.87
CA PHE A 101 5.24 46.98 3.98
C PHE A 101 4.51 46.23 2.86
N ILE A 102 3.41 45.54 3.19
CA ILE A 102 2.56 44.84 2.22
C ILE A 102 1.95 45.83 1.22
N ASP A 103 1.42 46.96 1.70
CA ASP A 103 0.88 48.04 0.88
C ASP A 103 1.94 48.61 -0.08
N ILE A 104 3.19 48.75 0.35
CA ILE A 104 4.29 49.21 -0.50
C ILE A 104 4.49 48.23 -1.67
N LEU A 105 4.54 46.92 -1.42
CA LEU A 105 4.74 45.94 -2.47
C LEU A 105 3.56 45.91 -3.46
N ASN A 106 2.33 45.95 -2.94
CA ASN A 106 1.12 45.92 -3.76
C ASN A 106 0.94 47.18 -4.60
N ASN A 107 1.20 48.37 -4.04
CA ASN A 107 1.11 49.63 -4.78
C ASN A 107 2.17 49.76 -5.89
N ASN A 108 3.31 49.09 -5.73
CA ASN A 108 4.37 49.04 -6.75
C ASN A 108 4.24 47.83 -7.69
N ALA A 109 3.21 47.00 -7.51
CA ALA A 109 3.00 45.77 -8.26
C ALA A 109 4.28 44.92 -8.37
N LEU A 110 4.92 44.59 -7.23
CA LEU A 110 6.16 43.80 -7.23
C LEU A 110 5.96 42.51 -8.04
N GLY A 111 6.77 42.34 -9.08
CA GLY A 111 6.67 41.18 -9.97
C GLY A 111 5.40 41.14 -10.81
N GLY A 112 4.74 42.29 -11.03
CA GLY A 112 3.46 42.38 -11.73
C GLY A 112 2.23 42.05 -10.87
N TYR A 113 2.41 41.85 -9.55
CA TYR A 113 1.37 41.34 -8.66
C TYR A 113 1.00 42.31 -7.52
N THR A 114 -0.28 42.34 -7.16
CA THR A 114 -0.86 43.27 -6.17
C THR A 114 -1.65 42.57 -5.07
N ASP A 115 -1.44 41.28 -4.89
CA ASP A 115 -2.08 40.38 -3.92
C ASP A 115 -1.07 39.82 -2.91
N TRP A 116 0.05 40.52 -2.70
CA TRP A 116 0.99 40.21 -1.64
C TRP A 116 0.31 40.37 -0.27
N ARG A 117 0.67 39.50 0.66
CA ARG A 117 0.15 39.48 2.03
C ARG A 117 1.20 39.01 3.03
N LEU A 118 0.92 39.26 4.30
CA LEU A 118 1.70 38.70 5.41
C LEU A 118 1.40 37.18 5.50
N PRO A 119 2.44 36.32 5.58
CA PRO A 119 2.27 34.88 5.64
C PRO A 119 1.67 34.46 6.99
N SER A 120 0.86 33.41 6.96
CA SER A 120 0.50 32.68 8.18
C SER A 120 1.74 32.03 8.78
N ILE A 121 1.62 31.57 10.03
CA ILE A 121 2.68 30.80 10.67
C ILE A 121 3.00 29.52 9.89
N HIS A 122 2.01 28.88 9.25
CA HIS A 122 2.25 27.66 8.49
C HIS A 122 3.00 27.88 7.18
N GLU A 123 2.76 29.02 6.54
CA GLU A 123 3.44 29.42 5.32
C GLU A 123 4.87 29.85 5.63
N LEU A 124 5.08 30.73 6.62
CA LEU A 124 6.43 31.25 6.88
C LEU A 124 7.40 30.17 7.37
N SER A 125 6.90 29.19 8.14
CA SER A 125 7.69 28.03 8.57
C SER A 125 8.05 27.09 7.43
N SER A 126 7.33 27.09 6.31
CA SER A 126 7.65 26.25 5.14
C SER A 126 8.98 26.62 4.48
N LEU A 127 9.55 27.78 4.82
CA LEU A 127 10.87 28.24 4.38
C LEU A 127 12.03 27.77 5.28
N LEU A 128 11.72 27.20 6.47
CA LEU A 128 12.74 26.81 7.43
C LEU A 128 13.55 25.61 6.94
N LYS A 129 14.88 25.71 7.08
CA LYS A 129 15.81 24.59 6.98
C LYS A 129 16.44 24.34 8.34
N LEU A 130 16.54 23.08 8.76
CA LEU A 130 17.19 22.71 10.02
C LEU A 130 18.67 22.36 9.87
N ASN A 131 19.22 22.54 8.67
CA ASN A 131 20.62 22.28 8.33
C ASN A 131 21.46 23.56 8.25
N GLY A 132 22.53 23.64 9.05
CA GLY A 132 23.49 24.73 9.10
C GLY A 132 23.14 25.84 10.10
N SER A 133 24.05 26.82 10.23
CA SER A 133 23.89 27.97 11.13
C SER A 133 22.78 28.95 10.73
N SER A 134 22.08 28.70 9.62
CA SER A 134 21.07 29.61 9.08
C SER A 134 19.87 28.87 8.53
N CYS A 135 18.68 29.18 9.03
CA CYS A 135 17.47 28.42 8.73
C CYS A 135 16.80 28.81 7.40
N MET A 136 17.50 29.43 6.46
CA MET A 136 16.96 29.85 5.16
C MET A 136 17.98 29.66 4.03
N ASP A 137 17.50 29.31 2.85
CA ASP A 137 18.36 29.12 1.68
C ASP A 137 18.82 30.45 1.06
N SER A 138 20.04 30.87 1.40
CA SER A 138 20.64 32.11 0.89
C SER A 138 20.83 32.15 -0.64
N GLN A 139 20.79 31.02 -1.35
CA GLN A 139 20.88 30.97 -2.81
C GLN A 139 19.60 31.50 -3.48
N PHE A 140 18.46 31.38 -2.80
CA PHE A 140 17.15 31.82 -3.29
C PHE A 140 16.64 33.07 -2.57
N PHE A 141 16.96 33.20 -1.28
CA PHE A 141 16.53 34.32 -0.44
C PHE A 141 17.74 35.17 -0.03
N PRO A 142 18.17 36.15 -0.86
CA PRO A 142 19.25 37.04 -0.49
C PRO A 142 18.82 38.04 0.59
N ASN A 143 19.80 38.60 1.30
CA ASN A 143 19.65 39.71 2.26
C ASN A 143 18.60 39.51 3.38
N TYR A 144 18.18 38.28 3.68
CA TYR A 144 17.40 38.00 4.89
C TYR A 144 18.23 38.25 6.15
N GLN A 145 17.56 38.29 7.29
CA GLN A 145 18.18 38.50 8.60
C GLN A 145 17.89 37.30 9.49
N GLU A 146 18.87 36.87 10.28
CA GLU A 146 18.76 35.73 11.20
C GLU A 146 18.11 36.19 12.52
N LEU A 147 16.86 36.66 12.44
CA LEU A 147 16.08 37.15 13.58
C LEU A 147 14.59 36.84 13.33
N TYR A 148 13.73 37.29 14.24
CA TYR A 148 12.29 37.10 14.14
C TYR A 148 11.65 37.86 12.97
N TYR A 149 10.76 37.16 12.28
CA TYR A 149 9.84 37.66 11.27
C TYR A 149 8.40 37.50 11.73
N TRP A 150 7.57 38.50 11.42
CA TRP A 150 6.15 38.49 11.75
C TRP A 150 5.34 37.52 10.88
N THR A 151 4.37 36.88 11.51
CA THR A 151 3.28 36.16 10.84
C THR A 151 1.98 36.96 10.95
N SER A 152 0.99 36.62 10.13
CA SER A 152 -0.36 37.20 10.19
C SER A 152 -1.23 36.69 11.34
N VAL A 153 -0.69 35.81 12.21
CA VAL A 153 -1.48 35.11 13.22
C VAL A 153 -1.32 35.80 14.58
N PRO A 154 -2.40 36.39 15.17
CA PRO A 154 -2.37 36.88 16.54
C PRO A 154 -2.30 35.72 17.54
N SER A 155 -1.73 35.96 18.71
CA SER A 155 -1.69 34.98 19.80
C SER A 155 -3.08 34.75 20.41
N GLN A 156 -3.44 33.51 20.73
CA GLN A 156 -4.65 33.24 21.53
C GLN A 156 -4.45 33.47 23.03
N VAL A 157 -3.19 33.55 23.50
CA VAL A 157 -2.90 33.79 24.93
C VAL A 157 -3.23 35.24 25.29
N ALA A 158 -2.89 36.18 24.41
CA ALA A 158 -3.16 37.60 24.58
C ALA A 158 -3.24 38.31 23.21
N PRO A 159 -4.34 38.15 22.44
CA PRO A 159 -4.44 38.62 21.05
C PRO A 159 -4.29 40.14 20.89
N GLU A 160 -4.59 40.89 21.94
CA GLU A 160 -4.44 42.35 21.98
C GLU A 160 -2.97 42.78 21.93
N TYR A 161 -2.06 41.96 22.50
CA TYR A 161 -0.68 42.33 22.82
C TYR A 161 0.37 41.47 22.13
N LEU A 162 0.02 40.23 21.76
CA LEU A 162 0.96 39.24 21.26
C LEU A 162 0.56 38.75 19.86
N ALA A 163 1.56 38.50 19.03
CA ALA A 163 1.42 37.84 17.74
C ALA A 163 2.53 36.79 17.56
N TRP A 164 2.29 35.82 16.69
CA TRP A 164 3.27 34.79 16.40
C TRP A 164 4.40 35.32 15.50
N GLY A 165 5.63 34.99 15.86
CA GLY A 165 6.81 35.23 15.05
C GLY A 165 7.68 33.98 14.92
N ILE A 166 8.46 33.94 13.84
CA ILE A 166 9.39 32.84 13.54
C ILE A 166 10.80 33.40 13.44
N SER A 167 11.75 32.80 14.16
CA SER A 167 13.17 33.16 14.06
C SER A 167 13.85 32.35 12.96
N PHE A 168 14.54 33.03 12.03
CA PHE A 168 15.42 32.35 11.05
C PHE A 168 16.84 32.10 11.58
N GLU A 169 17.13 32.46 12.84
CA GLU A 169 18.39 32.11 13.52
C GLU A 169 18.44 30.63 13.89
N ASN A 170 17.31 30.10 14.35
CA ASN A 170 17.22 28.75 14.93
C ASN A 170 15.87 28.06 14.68
N GLY A 171 14.97 28.65 13.89
CA GLY A 171 13.66 28.09 13.60
C GLY A 171 12.68 28.07 14.78
N ASN A 172 12.93 28.86 15.83
CA ASN A 172 12.02 28.96 16.99
C ASN A 172 10.72 29.72 16.63
N MET A 173 9.59 29.23 17.14
CA MET A 173 8.27 29.83 16.96
C MET A 173 7.65 30.19 18.30
N GLU A 174 7.39 31.47 18.52
CA GLU A 174 6.90 31.97 19.81
C GLU A 174 6.00 33.20 19.70
N ASN A 175 5.38 33.56 20.83
CA ASN A 175 4.52 34.72 20.96
C ASN A 175 5.35 35.97 21.30
N LEU A 176 5.37 36.96 20.41
CA LEU A 176 6.13 38.20 20.54
C LEU A 176 5.20 39.39 20.81
N LEU A 177 5.70 40.41 21.51
CA LEU A 177 4.98 41.66 21.74
C LEU A 177 4.74 42.40 20.42
N LYS A 178 3.47 42.68 20.10
CA LYS A 178 3.07 43.40 18.87
C LYS A 178 3.76 44.75 18.73
N SER A 179 4.12 45.40 19.83
CA SER A 179 4.84 46.68 19.85
C SER A 179 6.33 46.57 19.48
N SER A 180 6.91 45.37 19.51
CA SER A 180 8.33 45.16 19.26
C SER A 180 8.65 45.19 17.76
N PRO A 181 9.78 45.78 17.35
CA PRO A 181 10.18 45.83 15.95
C PRO A 181 10.80 44.50 15.49
N HIS A 182 10.16 43.83 14.52
CA HIS A 182 10.62 42.57 13.90
C HIS A 182 10.50 42.63 12.37
N PHE A 183 11.17 41.73 11.65
CA PHE A 183 11.20 41.76 10.19
C PHE A 183 9.88 41.24 9.58
N VAL A 184 9.67 41.49 8.29
CA VAL A 184 8.48 41.05 7.55
C VAL A 184 8.94 40.44 6.23
N ARG A 185 8.31 39.36 5.77
CA ARG A 185 8.45 38.81 4.42
C ARG A 185 7.06 38.64 3.84
N ALA A 186 6.87 38.99 2.57
CA ALA A 186 5.58 38.83 1.91
C ALA A 186 5.48 37.49 1.17
N VAL A 187 4.26 36.96 1.12
CA VAL A 187 3.89 35.78 0.36
C VAL A 187 2.67 36.08 -0.51
N ARG A 188 2.50 35.32 -1.58
CA ARG A 188 1.28 35.29 -2.39
C ARG A 188 0.99 33.88 -2.91
N GLY A 189 -0.21 33.70 -3.45
CA GLY A 189 -0.78 32.40 -3.79
C GLY A 189 -1.89 31.99 -2.83
N GLU A 190 -2.53 30.87 -3.13
CA GLU A 190 -3.62 30.32 -2.32
C GLU A 190 -3.16 30.09 -0.88
N PRO A 191 -3.81 30.71 0.12
CA PRO A 191 -3.43 30.54 1.51
C PRO A 191 -3.53 29.08 1.95
N MET A 192 -2.53 28.62 2.69
CA MET A 192 -2.60 27.30 3.33
C MET A 192 -3.72 27.33 4.38
N SER A 193 -4.83 26.64 4.11
CA SER A 193 -6.02 26.72 4.98
C SER A 193 -5.73 26.16 6.37
N ALA A 194 -6.14 26.90 7.40
CA ALA A 194 -6.11 26.48 8.80
C ALA A 194 -7.24 25.50 9.18
N THR A 195 -8.20 25.23 8.28
CA THR A 195 -9.29 24.28 8.55
C THR A 195 -8.76 22.85 8.42
N HIS A 196 -8.68 22.14 9.54
CA HIS A 196 -8.37 20.71 9.57
C HIS A 196 -9.50 19.89 8.94
N TYR A 197 -9.18 19.12 7.90
CA TYR A 197 -10.07 18.11 7.33
C TYR A 197 -9.53 16.74 7.74
N ASN A 198 -10.02 16.24 8.87
CA ASN A 198 -9.55 14.97 9.42
C ASN A 198 -10.64 13.92 9.32
N CYS A 199 -10.29 12.77 8.74
CA CYS A 199 -11.17 11.61 8.66
C CYS A 199 -10.74 10.58 9.71
N ILE A 200 -11.63 10.25 10.63
CA ILE A 200 -11.40 9.19 11.61
C ILE A 200 -11.70 7.86 10.93
N ASN A 201 -10.70 6.99 10.84
CA ASN A 201 -10.84 5.65 10.29
C ASN A 201 -11.27 4.66 11.39
N ASP A 202 -11.97 3.58 11.01
CA ASP A 202 -12.46 2.55 11.95
C ASP A 202 -11.34 1.76 12.66
N ASN A 203 -10.10 1.91 12.22
CA ASN A 203 -8.92 1.17 12.69
C ASN A 203 -8.03 1.96 13.69
N GLN A 204 -8.60 2.97 14.35
CA GLN A 204 -7.88 3.84 15.30
C GLN A 204 -6.74 4.66 14.66
N THR A 205 -6.91 5.04 13.39
CA THR A 205 -6.06 6.01 12.70
C THR A 205 -6.88 7.23 12.28
N VAL A 206 -6.22 8.34 12.02
CA VAL A 206 -6.83 9.58 11.53
C VAL A 206 -6.06 10.03 10.31
N THR A 207 -6.76 10.29 9.21
CA THR A 207 -6.16 10.82 7.99
C THR A 207 -6.41 12.31 7.91
N ASP A 208 -5.34 13.10 7.89
CA ASP A 208 -5.40 14.52 7.55
C ASP A 208 -5.44 14.64 6.04
N THR A 209 -6.63 14.89 5.49
CA THR A 209 -6.84 14.91 4.05
C THR A 209 -6.22 16.14 3.39
N ARG A 210 -5.86 17.17 4.18
CA ARG A 210 -5.17 18.37 3.70
C ARG A 210 -3.68 18.07 3.48
N THR A 211 -3.05 17.33 4.39
CA THR A 211 -1.62 16.98 4.28
C THR A 211 -1.36 15.67 3.60
N GLY A 212 -2.36 14.80 3.47
CA GLY A 212 -2.16 13.41 3.02
C GLY A 212 -1.32 12.57 4.00
N LEU A 213 -1.25 12.97 5.27
CA LEU A 213 -0.62 12.20 6.35
C LEU A 213 -1.67 11.44 7.14
N MET A 214 -1.28 10.26 7.62
CA MET A 214 -2.11 9.45 8.51
C MET A 214 -1.43 9.32 9.87
N TRP A 215 -2.20 9.54 10.92
CA TRP A 215 -1.74 9.63 12.30
C TRP A 215 -2.35 8.52 13.13
N LEU A 216 -1.56 7.97 14.05
CA LEU A 216 -2.08 7.05 15.05
C LEU A 216 -2.90 7.83 16.08
N ARG A 217 -4.10 7.34 16.37
CA ARG A 217 -5.06 8.08 17.21
C ARG A 217 -4.76 8.00 18.72
N THR A 218 -3.97 7.01 19.12
CA THR A 218 -3.54 6.76 20.51
C THR A 218 -2.05 6.47 20.54
N GLY A 219 -1.25 7.40 21.08
CA GLY A 219 0.15 7.15 21.41
C GLY A 219 0.30 6.22 22.64
N PRO A 220 1.54 5.97 23.08
CA PRO A 220 1.80 5.14 24.27
C PRO A 220 1.17 5.74 25.54
N GLU A 221 0.76 4.88 26.47
CA GLU A 221 0.13 5.33 27.73
C GLU A 221 1.09 6.12 28.63
N THR A 222 2.40 5.90 28.48
CA THR A 222 3.45 6.58 29.25
C THR A 222 4.40 7.32 28.31
N PRO A 223 4.83 8.55 28.66
CA PRO A 223 5.87 9.25 27.92
C PRO A 223 7.19 8.49 28.02
N MET A 224 8.09 8.71 27.06
CA MET A 224 9.41 8.06 27.01
C MET A 224 10.46 9.01 26.41
N ASP A 225 11.73 8.65 26.61
CA ASP A 225 12.85 9.37 26.00
C ASP A 225 12.82 9.34 24.46
N TRP A 226 13.57 10.25 23.86
CA TRP A 226 13.55 10.47 22.40
C TRP A 226 13.97 9.21 21.62
N GLN A 227 14.98 8.49 22.11
CA GLN A 227 15.50 7.29 21.48
C GLN A 227 14.48 6.14 21.49
N SER A 228 13.80 5.97 22.62
CA SER A 228 12.74 4.99 22.80
C SER A 228 11.53 5.32 21.93
N ALA A 229 11.19 6.61 21.78
CA ALA A 229 10.09 7.06 20.94
C ALA A 229 10.32 6.75 19.44
N ILE A 230 11.53 6.97 18.94
CA ILE A 230 11.93 6.58 17.57
C ILE A 230 11.77 5.07 17.39
N SER A 231 12.41 4.29 18.28
CA SER A 231 12.39 2.82 18.23
C SER A 231 10.98 2.25 18.30
N TRP A 232 10.10 2.88 19.08
CA TRP A 232 8.71 2.49 19.20
C TRP A 232 7.94 2.71 17.91
N CYS A 233 8.14 3.85 17.23
CA CYS A 233 7.45 4.13 15.97
C CYS A 233 7.88 3.15 14.87
N GLU A 234 9.19 2.92 14.72
CA GLU A 234 9.75 2.06 13.68
C GLU A 234 9.41 0.57 13.86
N SER A 235 9.20 0.13 15.10
CA SER A 235 8.75 -1.24 15.39
C SER A 235 7.23 -1.42 15.33
N LEU A 236 6.47 -0.34 15.11
CA LEU A 236 5.01 -0.38 15.17
C LEU A 236 4.42 -1.07 13.93
N THR A 237 3.73 -2.18 14.16
CA THR A 237 2.80 -2.76 13.18
C THR A 237 1.37 -2.52 13.67
N HIS A 238 0.65 -1.58 13.05
CA HIS A 238 -0.71 -1.23 13.43
C HIS A 238 -1.60 -0.98 12.22
N ALA A 239 -2.86 -1.39 12.30
CA ALA A 239 -3.87 -1.20 11.26
C ALA A 239 -3.49 -1.73 9.86
N GLY A 240 -2.59 -2.74 9.80
CA GLY A 240 -2.09 -3.33 8.55
C GLY A 240 -0.89 -2.60 7.94
N TYR A 241 -0.32 -1.62 8.65
CA TYR A 241 0.81 -0.80 8.20
C TYR A 241 2.04 -0.99 9.09
N THR A 242 3.22 -0.87 8.49
CA THR A 242 4.55 -1.03 9.13
C THR A 242 5.48 0.16 8.86
N ASP A 243 5.00 1.20 8.18
CA ASP A 243 5.74 2.41 7.78
C ASP A 243 5.46 3.60 8.72
N TRP A 244 5.25 3.30 10.01
CA TRP A 244 5.04 4.31 11.05
C TRP A 244 6.38 4.90 11.48
N ARG A 245 6.42 6.23 11.61
CA ARG A 245 7.61 6.97 12.06
C ARG A 245 7.26 8.06 13.06
N LEU A 246 8.27 8.54 13.76
CA LEU A 246 8.16 9.76 14.55
C LEU A 246 8.07 10.95 13.57
N PRO A 247 7.15 11.91 13.75
CA PRO A 247 6.99 13.04 12.82
C PRO A 247 8.17 13.99 12.93
N HIS A 248 8.71 14.44 11.81
CA HIS A 248 9.61 15.59 11.79
C HIS A 248 8.87 16.88 12.21
N LYS A 249 9.64 17.92 12.53
CA LYS A 249 9.13 19.19 13.09
C LYS A 249 7.95 19.79 12.32
N GLU A 250 8.05 19.86 11.00
CA GLU A 250 7.01 20.48 10.15
C GLU A 250 5.76 19.61 10.02
N SER A 251 5.91 18.28 10.02
CA SER A 251 4.77 17.35 10.08
C SER A 251 4.00 17.50 11.38
N MET A 252 4.68 17.54 12.53
CA MET A 252 4.01 17.72 13.83
C MET A 252 3.28 19.06 13.91
N ARG A 253 3.90 20.14 13.40
CA ARG A 253 3.30 21.48 13.37
C ARG A 253 1.96 21.53 12.62
N SER A 254 1.77 20.68 11.61
CA SER A 254 0.52 20.64 10.84
C SER A 254 -0.71 20.26 11.67
N LEU A 255 -0.51 19.66 12.87
CA LEU A 255 -1.57 19.33 13.82
C LEU A 255 -1.98 20.50 14.73
N ILE A 256 -1.20 21.58 14.77
CA ILE A 256 -1.47 22.74 15.62
C ILE A 256 -2.49 23.65 14.94
N ASP A 257 -3.59 23.96 15.63
CA ASP A 257 -4.48 25.06 15.27
C ASP A 257 -4.18 26.25 16.19
N TYR A 258 -3.49 27.25 15.63
CA TYR A 258 -3.11 28.47 16.33
C TYR A 258 -4.30 29.39 16.68
N LYS A 259 -5.54 28.97 16.37
CA LYS A 259 -6.77 29.60 16.87
C LYS A 259 -7.30 28.96 18.16
N LEU A 260 -6.76 27.81 18.57
CA LEU A 260 -7.16 27.10 19.79
C LEU A 260 -6.17 27.32 20.93
N LYS A 261 -6.60 27.02 22.16
CA LYS A 261 -5.80 27.08 23.39
C LYS A 261 -6.24 25.98 24.36
N GLU A 262 -5.29 25.25 24.93
CA GLU A 262 -5.50 24.23 25.97
C GLU A 262 -6.54 23.14 25.62
N PRO A 263 -6.32 22.31 24.57
CA PRO A 263 -5.10 22.23 23.75
C PRO A 263 -5.12 23.11 22.50
N ALA A 264 -3.93 23.40 21.95
CA ALA A 264 -3.73 24.12 20.69
C ALA A 264 -3.90 23.20 19.45
N SER A 265 -4.70 22.16 19.59
CA SER A 265 -5.03 21.16 18.56
C SER A 265 -6.44 20.61 18.85
N ASP A 266 -7.12 20.07 17.85
CA ASP A 266 -8.48 19.55 18.04
C ASP A 266 -8.46 18.22 18.82
N ILE A 267 -8.81 18.32 20.11
CA ILE A 267 -8.84 17.23 21.08
C ILE A 267 -9.80 16.09 20.70
N LEU A 268 -10.79 16.33 19.82
CA LEU A 268 -11.78 15.32 19.43
C LEU A 268 -11.19 14.24 18.51
N LEU A 269 -10.08 14.56 17.84
CA LEU A 269 -9.43 13.66 16.89
C LEU A 269 -8.57 12.61 17.58
N TYR A 270 -7.92 12.94 18.69
CA TYR A 270 -6.94 12.06 19.35
C TYR A 270 -7.48 11.60 20.71
N HIS A 271 -7.74 10.31 20.84
CA HIS A 271 -8.20 9.76 22.12
C HIS A 271 -7.08 9.92 23.16
N ARG A 272 -7.31 10.76 24.18
CA ARG A 272 -6.39 11.05 25.30
C ARG A 272 -5.18 11.94 24.98
N MET A 273 -5.31 12.93 24.07
CA MET A 273 -4.27 13.97 23.97
C MET A 273 -4.14 14.73 25.31
N THR A 274 -2.94 14.70 25.88
CA THR A 274 -2.58 15.46 27.09
C THR A 274 -1.92 16.78 26.66
N PRO A 275 -2.28 17.95 27.24
CA PRO A 275 -1.61 19.22 26.95
C PRO A 275 -0.19 19.21 27.56
N SER A 276 0.75 18.65 26.83
CA SER A 276 2.13 18.40 27.27
C SER A 276 3.10 18.55 26.09
N ILE A 277 4.36 18.18 26.31
CA ILE A 277 5.43 18.20 25.32
C ILE A 277 5.35 16.93 24.47
N TYR A 278 5.44 17.09 23.15
CA TYR A 278 5.42 15.98 22.19
C TYR A 278 6.68 15.99 21.32
N TRP A 279 7.37 14.85 21.27
CA TRP A 279 8.58 14.69 20.48
C TRP A 279 8.35 14.84 18.98
N THR A 280 9.36 15.37 18.31
CA THR A 280 9.55 15.27 16.86
C THR A 280 10.82 14.47 16.56
N ALA A 281 10.97 14.01 15.34
CA ALA A 281 12.16 13.31 14.87
C ALA A 281 13.36 14.23 14.61
N SER A 282 13.19 15.55 14.72
CA SER A 282 14.21 16.53 14.36
C SER A 282 15.14 16.84 15.53
N GLY A 283 16.45 16.58 15.37
CA GLY A 283 17.50 16.91 16.35
C GLY A 283 17.92 18.38 16.32
N ASP A 284 18.74 18.80 17.29
CA ASP A 284 19.38 20.12 17.30
C ASP A 284 20.86 20.06 16.90
N GLU A 285 21.22 20.77 15.83
CA GLU A 285 22.60 20.83 15.34
C GLU A 285 23.56 21.54 16.30
N GLN A 286 23.07 22.48 17.13
CA GLN A 286 23.93 23.23 18.04
C GLN A 286 24.23 22.45 19.31
N MET A 287 23.24 21.72 19.83
CA MET A 287 23.31 20.87 21.01
C MET A 287 22.78 19.47 20.68
N HIS A 288 23.68 18.58 20.24
CA HIS A 288 23.36 17.22 19.80
C HIS A 288 22.68 16.32 20.86
N SER A 289 22.57 16.78 22.11
CA SER A 289 21.84 16.10 23.18
C SER A 289 20.38 16.57 23.32
N GLN A 290 19.92 17.46 22.44
CA GLN A 290 18.56 18.00 22.41
C GLN A 290 17.85 17.63 21.10
N ALA A 291 16.52 17.61 21.16
CA ALA A 291 15.65 17.43 20.01
C ALA A 291 14.46 18.41 20.09
N TRP A 292 13.88 18.70 18.94
CA TRP A 292 12.71 19.57 18.84
C TRP A 292 11.45 18.85 19.33
N ALA A 293 10.64 19.60 20.07
CA ALA A 293 9.34 19.17 20.56
C ALA A 293 8.30 20.29 20.42
N PHE A 294 7.02 19.93 20.44
CA PHE A 294 5.91 20.88 20.48
C PHE A 294 5.12 20.75 21.78
N ASN A 295 4.78 21.89 22.36
CA ASN A 295 3.87 21.96 23.49
C ASN A 295 2.42 21.99 22.99
N MET A 296 1.70 20.88 23.11
CA MET A 296 0.32 20.76 22.61
C MET A 296 -0.70 21.58 23.41
N GLY A 297 -0.33 22.16 24.56
CA GLY A 297 -1.17 23.12 25.28
C GLY A 297 -1.15 24.53 24.67
N THR A 298 0.02 24.97 24.18
CA THR A 298 0.27 26.36 23.76
C THR A 298 0.61 26.53 22.27
N GLY A 299 1.00 25.46 21.58
CA GLY A 299 1.47 25.47 20.20
C GLY A 299 2.94 25.91 20.02
N ASN A 300 3.67 26.21 21.09
CA ASN A 300 5.07 26.60 21.03
C ASN A 300 5.97 25.42 20.61
N SER A 301 7.03 25.70 19.85
CA SER A 301 8.15 24.79 19.65
C SER A 301 9.21 25.02 20.72
N GLU A 302 9.84 23.95 21.23
CA GLU A 302 10.92 24.04 22.21
C GLU A 302 11.99 22.96 21.98
N LEU A 303 13.22 23.26 22.40
CA LEU A 303 14.33 22.30 22.44
C LEU A 303 14.35 21.60 23.79
N VAL A 304 14.36 20.28 23.78
CA VAL A 304 14.28 19.45 24.99
C VAL A 304 15.40 18.42 24.97
N LEU A 305 16.03 18.18 26.13
CA LEU A 305 17.07 17.15 26.27
C LEU A 305 16.50 15.78 25.90
N GLN A 306 17.18 15.03 25.03
CA GLN A 306 16.73 13.74 24.50
C GLN A 306 16.47 12.69 25.59
N SER A 307 17.02 12.87 26.80
CA SER A 307 16.81 12.01 27.97
C SER A 307 15.52 12.30 28.75
N HIS A 308 14.72 13.29 28.37
CA HIS A 308 13.44 13.59 29.03
C HIS A 308 12.33 12.69 28.52
N ASP A 309 11.39 12.33 29.40
CA ASP A 309 10.18 11.64 28.97
C ASP A 309 9.18 12.65 28.38
N ALA A 310 8.81 12.46 27.11
CA ALA A 310 7.74 13.22 26.47
C ALA A 310 6.77 12.30 25.71
N TYR A 311 5.59 12.82 25.38
CA TYR A 311 4.62 12.11 24.55
C TYR A 311 4.99 12.22 23.06
N PHE A 312 4.29 11.53 22.17
CA PHE A 312 4.46 11.67 20.73
C PHE A 312 3.27 11.05 19.99
N PHE A 313 3.14 11.38 18.71
CA PHE A 313 2.26 10.68 17.77
C PHE A 313 3.11 9.95 16.74
N ALA A 314 2.71 8.74 16.36
CA ALA A 314 3.24 8.11 15.17
C ALA A 314 2.50 8.63 13.93
N VAL A 315 3.26 8.88 12.87
CA VAL A 315 2.75 9.35 11.58
C VAL A 315 3.21 8.40 10.48
N ARG A 316 2.42 8.31 9.41
CA ARG A 316 2.79 7.62 8.17
C ARG A 316 2.29 8.39 6.95
N GLY A 317 2.75 7.97 5.78
CA GLY A 317 2.49 8.65 4.51
C GLY A 317 3.57 9.66 4.14
N GLY A 318 3.47 10.23 2.94
CA GLY A 318 4.58 10.88 2.27
C GLY A 318 5.33 9.92 1.35
N GLN A 319 6.07 10.47 0.40
CA GLN A 319 6.91 9.71 -0.53
C GLN A 319 8.37 9.87 -0.12
N SER A 320 8.95 8.82 0.46
CA SER A 320 10.36 8.80 0.87
C SER A 320 11.26 8.48 -0.31
N LEU A 321 12.35 9.21 -0.45
CA LEU A 321 13.37 8.97 -1.48
C LEU A 321 14.34 7.87 -1.00
N GLY A 322 14.49 6.81 -1.80
CA GLY A 322 15.55 5.79 -1.68
C GLY A 322 16.29 5.61 -3.02
N GLU A 323 17.45 4.96 -3.01
CA GLU A 323 18.34 4.82 -4.19
C GLU A 323 17.67 4.14 -5.40
N ASP A 324 16.61 3.33 -5.19
CA ASP A 324 15.83 2.64 -6.24
C ASP A 324 14.32 3.03 -6.25
N SER A 325 13.99 4.28 -5.89
CA SER A 325 12.59 4.73 -5.76
C SER A 325 12.05 5.45 -7.01
N ILE A 326 10.86 5.06 -7.48
CA ILE A 326 10.12 5.81 -8.49
C ILE A 326 9.43 7.00 -7.81
N ILE A 327 9.73 8.23 -8.26
CA ILE A 327 9.08 9.44 -7.73
C ILE A 327 7.82 9.75 -8.53
N ILE A 328 6.66 9.60 -7.90
CA ILE A 328 5.36 9.93 -8.46
C ILE A 328 5.05 11.40 -8.17
N ASN A 329 4.97 12.19 -9.24
CA ASN A 329 4.73 13.63 -9.22
C ASN A 329 3.24 13.99 -9.26
N SER A 330 2.40 13.09 -9.80
CA SER A 330 0.95 13.24 -9.84
C SER A 330 0.27 11.86 -9.72
N PRO A 331 -0.77 11.69 -8.87
CA PRO A 331 -1.38 12.72 -8.03
C PRO A 331 -0.45 13.17 -6.90
N VAL A 332 -0.52 14.45 -6.55
CA VAL A 332 0.27 15.00 -5.44
C VAL A 332 -0.33 14.59 -4.09
N GLN A 333 0.51 14.42 -3.07
CA GLN A 333 0.07 14.16 -1.70
C GLN A 333 -0.91 15.24 -1.23
N GLY A 334 -2.01 14.83 -0.60
CA GLY A 334 -3.09 15.71 -0.13
C GLY A 334 -4.03 16.21 -1.25
N SER A 335 -3.83 15.81 -2.51
CA SER A 335 -4.76 16.19 -3.59
C SER A 335 -6.13 15.54 -3.44
N HIS A 336 -7.13 16.17 -4.05
CA HIS A 336 -8.50 15.67 -4.09
C HIS A 336 -8.94 15.53 -5.54
N TRP A 337 -9.56 14.40 -5.84
CA TRP A 337 -10.04 14.03 -7.17
C TRP A 337 -11.47 13.55 -7.08
N GLN A 338 -12.28 13.80 -8.11
CA GLN A 338 -13.64 13.30 -8.22
C GLN A 338 -13.68 12.08 -9.14
N ALA A 339 -14.54 11.11 -8.84
CA ALA A 339 -14.81 10.01 -9.76
C ALA A 339 -15.33 10.56 -11.10
N GLY A 340 -14.68 10.16 -12.20
CA GLY A 340 -14.91 10.66 -13.55
C GLY A 340 -13.86 11.66 -14.04
N ASP A 341 -13.03 12.23 -13.15
CA ASP A 341 -11.93 13.09 -13.54
C ASP A 341 -10.89 12.32 -14.37
N ILE A 342 -10.23 13.01 -15.31
CA ILE A 342 -9.04 12.46 -15.98
C ILE A 342 -7.83 12.86 -15.14
N MET A 343 -7.24 11.88 -14.46
CA MET A 343 -6.00 12.02 -13.72
C MET A 343 -4.82 11.72 -14.62
N HIS A 344 -3.99 12.72 -14.86
CA HIS A 344 -2.68 12.54 -15.47
C HIS A 344 -1.70 12.07 -14.40
N ILE A 345 -1.51 10.76 -14.29
CA ILE A 345 -0.48 10.17 -13.43
C ILE A 345 0.87 10.47 -14.09
N GLN A 346 1.82 10.96 -13.29
CA GLN A 346 3.14 11.36 -13.78
C GLN A 346 4.19 10.91 -12.77
N TRP A 347 5.30 10.37 -13.26
CA TRP A 347 6.41 9.92 -12.44
C TRP A 347 7.75 10.15 -13.12
N ASP A 348 8.82 10.15 -12.34
CA ASP A 348 10.18 10.11 -12.87
C ASP A 348 10.51 8.69 -13.35
N THR A 349 10.87 8.57 -14.62
CA THR A 349 11.27 7.30 -15.25
C THR A 349 12.52 6.67 -14.62
N GLN A 350 13.34 7.41 -13.86
CA GLN A 350 14.57 6.90 -13.26
C GLN A 350 15.55 6.29 -14.29
N GLN A 351 15.38 6.60 -15.57
CA GLN A 351 16.21 6.16 -16.70
C GLN A 351 16.34 4.63 -16.88
N PHE A 352 15.49 3.80 -16.27
CA PHE A 352 15.46 2.36 -16.54
C PHE A 352 14.50 2.02 -17.70
N SER A 353 14.87 1.02 -18.50
CA SER A 353 14.04 0.49 -19.59
C SER A 353 13.19 -0.68 -19.08
N GLY A 354 11.92 -0.73 -19.47
CA GLY A 354 11.02 -1.82 -19.14
C GLY A 354 9.61 -1.32 -18.79
N PRO A 355 8.59 -2.19 -18.78
CA PRO A 355 7.25 -1.78 -18.39
C PRO A 355 7.11 -1.63 -16.87
N VAL A 356 6.20 -0.73 -16.48
CA VAL A 356 5.74 -0.55 -15.11
C VAL A 356 4.29 -1.00 -14.97
N LEU A 357 3.94 -1.44 -13.77
CA LEU A 357 2.57 -1.70 -13.35
C LEU A 357 2.10 -0.55 -12.44
N ILE A 358 0.95 0.04 -12.75
CA ILE A 358 0.34 1.10 -11.95
C ILE A 358 -0.89 0.55 -11.23
N SER A 359 -0.89 0.64 -9.90
CA SER A 359 -1.97 0.16 -9.05
C SER A 359 -2.45 1.24 -8.07
N LEU A 360 -3.73 1.16 -7.70
CA LEU A 360 -4.39 2.03 -6.73
C LEU A 360 -4.76 1.23 -5.48
N SER A 361 -4.37 1.71 -4.30
CA SER A 361 -4.99 1.31 -3.04
C SER A 361 -5.95 2.40 -2.57
N ARG A 362 -7.09 2.01 -2.00
CA ARG A 362 -8.03 2.91 -1.30
C ARG A 362 -7.95 2.78 0.22
N LYS A 363 -7.00 2.00 0.71
CA LYS A 363 -6.81 1.70 2.14
C LYS A 363 -5.39 2.05 2.57
N GLY A 364 -4.92 3.22 2.15
CA GLY A 364 -3.65 3.79 2.59
C GLY A 364 -2.45 2.92 2.28
N GLY A 365 -2.50 2.08 1.25
CA GLY A 365 -1.43 1.14 0.91
C GLY A 365 -1.34 -0.11 1.80
N GLU A 366 -2.44 -0.51 2.46
CA GLU A 366 -2.50 -1.78 3.19
C GLU A 366 -2.10 -2.95 2.27
N ASN A 367 -1.39 -3.95 2.80
CA ASN A 367 -1.04 -5.15 2.03
C ASN A 367 -2.29 -5.77 1.37
N TYR A 368 -2.16 -6.19 0.12
CA TYR A 368 -3.24 -6.78 -0.70
C TYR A 368 -4.43 -5.85 -1.01
N SER A 369 -4.32 -4.54 -0.74
CA SER A 369 -5.38 -3.57 -1.06
C SER A 369 -5.25 -2.92 -2.44
N TYR A 370 -4.16 -3.19 -3.16
CA TYR A 370 -3.90 -2.62 -4.48
C TYR A 370 -4.73 -3.29 -5.56
N ILE A 371 -5.29 -2.46 -6.43
CA ILE A 371 -6.04 -2.85 -7.62
C ILE A 371 -5.33 -2.21 -8.82
N ASN A 372 -5.01 -3.01 -9.84
CA ASN A 372 -4.35 -2.49 -11.04
C ASN A 372 -5.27 -1.52 -11.78
N ILE A 373 -4.73 -0.33 -12.12
CA ILE A 373 -5.42 0.68 -12.93
C ILE A 373 -4.84 0.76 -14.35
N SER A 374 -3.70 0.11 -14.57
CA SER A 374 -3.12 -0.16 -15.89
C SER A 374 -2.84 -1.66 -16.03
N ASP A 375 -2.78 -2.16 -17.28
CA ASP A 375 -1.92 -3.30 -17.59
C ASP A 375 -0.45 -2.86 -17.54
N GLU A 376 0.50 -3.76 -17.83
CA GLU A 376 1.90 -3.37 -18.01
C GLU A 376 2.01 -2.26 -19.07
N THR A 377 2.49 -1.08 -18.67
CA THR A 377 2.64 0.09 -19.54
C THR A 377 4.10 0.49 -19.62
N GLU A 378 4.54 1.12 -20.71
CA GLU A 378 5.92 1.58 -20.84
C GLU A 378 6.28 2.59 -19.73
N ASN A 379 7.53 2.57 -19.30
CA ASN A 379 8.08 3.56 -18.36
C ASN A 379 8.40 4.88 -19.08
N ASP A 380 7.38 5.60 -19.54
CA ASP A 380 7.50 6.87 -20.27
C ASP A 380 7.23 8.12 -19.39
N GLY A 381 6.91 7.90 -18.11
CA GLY A 381 6.70 8.93 -17.10
C GLY A 381 5.29 9.50 -17.07
N HIS A 382 4.35 8.95 -17.84
CA HIS A 382 2.97 9.45 -17.88
C HIS A 382 1.92 8.36 -18.13
N TYR A 383 0.78 8.45 -17.45
CA TYR A 383 -0.39 7.61 -17.71
C TYR A 383 -1.68 8.40 -17.47
N GLU A 384 -2.65 8.30 -18.39
CA GLU A 384 -3.97 8.90 -18.22
C GLU A 384 -4.94 7.88 -17.62
N TRP A 385 -5.51 8.21 -16.46
CA TRP A 385 -6.49 7.37 -15.78
C TRP A 385 -7.80 8.12 -15.57
N ILE A 386 -8.94 7.51 -15.90
CA ILE A 386 -10.23 8.03 -15.48
C ILE A 386 -10.46 7.58 -14.04
N VAL A 387 -10.50 8.55 -13.12
CA VAL A 387 -10.66 8.29 -11.69
C VAL A 387 -11.95 7.52 -11.46
N THR A 388 -11.86 6.33 -10.89
CA THR A 388 -13.04 5.54 -10.54
C THR A 388 -13.39 5.71 -9.07
N GLY A 389 -14.61 5.36 -8.66
CA GLY A 389 -14.98 5.18 -7.25
C GLY A 389 -14.50 3.83 -6.69
N PRO A 390 -14.88 3.48 -5.45
CA PRO A 390 -15.67 4.28 -4.49
C PRO A 390 -14.82 5.38 -3.80
N HIS A 391 -15.49 6.30 -3.09
CA HIS A 391 -14.80 7.31 -2.28
C HIS A 391 -13.81 6.69 -1.29
N SER A 392 -12.65 7.32 -1.16
CA SER A 392 -11.72 7.11 -0.07
C SER A 392 -10.76 8.28 0.06
N VAL A 393 -10.48 8.68 1.31
CA VAL A 393 -9.45 9.68 1.64
C VAL A 393 -8.06 9.07 1.81
N ASN A 394 -7.96 7.74 1.71
CA ASN A 394 -6.75 6.95 1.90
C ASN A 394 -6.25 6.38 0.57
N CYS A 395 -6.35 7.15 -0.52
CA CYS A 395 -5.92 6.67 -1.83
C CYS A 395 -4.40 6.78 -1.99
N VAL A 396 -3.82 5.79 -2.67
CA VAL A 396 -2.39 5.65 -2.91
C VAL A 396 -2.17 5.09 -4.31
N ILE A 397 -1.35 5.76 -5.13
CA ILE A 397 -0.83 5.18 -6.36
C ILE A 397 0.50 4.50 -6.04
N HIS A 398 0.67 3.30 -6.57
CA HIS A 398 1.88 2.49 -6.49
C HIS A 398 2.32 2.13 -7.90
N ILE A 399 3.59 2.39 -8.22
CA ILE A 399 4.20 2.08 -9.52
C ILE A 399 5.35 1.12 -9.25
N VAL A 400 5.39 -0.01 -9.96
CA VAL A 400 6.42 -1.05 -9.80
C VAL A 400 6.97 -1.44 -11.16
N SER A 401 8.28 -1.59 -11.27
CA SER A 401 8.88 -2.21 -12.46
C SER A 401 8.53 -3.70 -12.51
N THR A 402 7.98 -4.13 -13.64
CA THR A 402 7.57 -5.53 -13.88
C THR A 402 8.79 -6.46 -14.02
N GLN A 403 9.93 -5.92 -14.45
CA GLN A 403 11.17 -6.66 -14.65
C GLN A 403 12.04 -6.70 -13.40
N ASN A 404 12.00 -5.64 -12.59
CA ASN A 404 12.69 -5.60 -11.31
C ASN A 404 11.79 -4.98 -10.23
N PRO A 405 11.00 -5.79 -9.51
CA PRO A 405 10.07 -5.30 -8.49
C PRO A 405 10.71 -4.56 -7.30
N SER A 406 12.05 -4.57 -7.18
CA SER A 406 12.74 -3.71 -6.21
C SER A 406 12.64 -2.23 -6.58
N ILE A 407 12.52 -1.90 -7.87
CA ILE A 407 12.30 -0.53 -8.37
C ILE A 407 10.82 -0.23 -8.31
N LYS A 408 10.42 0.56 -7.30
CA LYS A 408 9.03 0.90 -7.03
C LYS A 408 8.88 2.25 -6.37
N GLY A 409 7.69 2.80 -6.45
CA GLY A 409 7.35 4.11 -5.91
C GLY A 409 5.92 4.15 -5.42
N GLN A 410 5.67 4.99 -4.43
CA GLN A 410 4.35 5.17 -3.87
C GLN A 410 4.08 6.65 -3.57
N THR A 411 2.88 7.12 -3.92
CA THR A 411 2.45 8.48 -3.56
C THR A 411 2.21 8.60 -2.06
N GLY A 412 2.32 9.82 -1.53
CA GLY A 412 1.60 10.18 -0.30
C GLY A 412 0.07 10.01 -0.49
N LEU A 413 -0.68 10.02 0.62
CA LEU A 413 -2.13 9.82 0.54
C LEU A 413 -2.81 10.96 -0.21
N PHE A 414 -3.78 10.64 -1.04
CA PHE A 414 -4.69 11.59 -1.68
C PHE A 414 -6.13 11.11 -1.52
N SER A 415 -7.10 11.95 -1.84
CA SER A 415 -8.52 11.61 -1.73
C SER A 415 -9.17 11.45 -3.09
N ILE A 416 -10.01 10.43 -3.21
CA ILE A 416 -11.00 10.30 -4.29
C ILE A 416 -12.37 10.46 -3.65
N HIS A 417 -13.12 11.42 -4.16
CA HIS A 417 -14.50 11.67 -3.81
C HIS A 417 -15.43 11.08 -4.85
N ASP A 418 -16.53 10.53 -4.37
CA ASP A 418 -17.69 10.20 -5.17
C ASP A 418 -18.78 11.14 -4.72
N ILE A 419 -19.67 11.49 -5.64
CA ILE A 419 -20.80 12.37 -5.40
C ILE A 419 -21.83 11.77 -4.42
N GLN A 420 -21.62 10.54 -3.95
CA GLN A 420 -22.42 9.90 -2.90
C GLN A 420 -21.88 10.16 -1.49
N THR A 421 -20.64 10.65 -1.35
CA THR A 421 -20.05 10.96 -0.03
C THR A 421 -20.83 12.07 0.65
N GLY A 422 -21.11 11.92 1.95
CA GLY A 422 -21.89 12.90 2.70
C GLY A 422 -23.35 13.05 2.24
N CYS A 423 -23.82 12.21 1.30
CA CYS A 423 -25.18 12.26 0.80
C CYS A 423 -26.14 11.70 1.85
N ILE A 424 -26.96 12.57 2.43
CA ILE A 424 -27.96 12.23 3.46
C ILE A 424 -29.14 11.50 2.82
N VAL A 425 -29.58 11.95 1.64
CA VAL A 425 -30.61 11.32 0.81
C VAL A 425 -30.34 11.54 -0.67
N HIS A 426 -30.65 10.55 -1.49
CA HIS A 426 -30.66 10.64 -2.95
C HIS A 426 -31.91 9.96 -3.51
N TYR A 427 -32.83 10.75 -4.07
CA TYR A 427 -33.99 10.26 -4.82
C TYR A 427 -33.79 10.50 -6.31
N SER A 428 -33.52 9.41 -7.04
CA SER A 428 -33.43 9.43 -8.50
C SER A 428 -34.79 9.41 -9.20
N PHE A 429 -35.88 9.06 -8.50
CA PHE A 429 -37.24 8.96 -9.03
C PHE A 429 -37.45 7.96 -10.18
N ASN A 430 -36.50 7.03 -10.38
CA ASN A 430 -36.52 5.98 -11.40
C ASN A 430 -37.64 4.94 -11.15
N GLN A 431 -38.89 5.32 -11.40
CA GLN A 431 -40.11 4.53 -11.15
C GLN A 431 -40.34 4.12 -9.69
N ASN A 432 -39.58 4.70 -8.75
CA ASN A 432 -39.73 4.49 -7.32
C ASN A 432 -39.34 5.76 -6.54
N PHE A 433 -39.67 5.80 -5.25
CA PHE A 433 -39.33 6.90 -4.35
C PHE A 433 -38.35 6.43 -3.26
N PHE A 434 -37.48 5.49 -3.59
CA PHE A 434 -36.48 4.99 -2.64
C PHE A 434 -35.28 5.92 -2.60
N ASP A 435 -34.87 6.24 -1.38
CA ASP A 435 -33.54 6.78 -1.13
C ASP A 435 -32.49 5.72 -1.52
N ILE A 436 -31.63 6.05 -2.48
CA ILE A 436 -30.53 5.22 -2.97
C ILE A 436 -29.17 5.62 -2.38
N SER A 437 -29.16 6.59 -1.45
CA SER A 437 -27.97 6.87 -0.63
C SER A 437 -27.65 5.70 0.31
N THR A 438 -26.47 5.73 0.91
CA THR A 438 -26.05 4.73 1.91
C THR A 438 -26.91 4.75 3.19
N ASN A 439 -27.67 5.83 3.44
CA ASN A 439 -28.48 6.01 4.64
C ASN A 439 -29.87 5.35 4.57
N GLN A 440 -30.38 5.05 3.37
CA GLN A 440 -31.66 4.40 3.13
C GLN A 440 -32.84 5.07 3.88
N ASN A 441 -32.86 6.40 3.96
CA ASN A 441 -33.94 7.18 4.55
C ASN A 441 -35.15 7.24 3.61
N HIS A 442 -35.75 6.09 3.27
CA HIS A 442 -36.87 6.03 2.32
C HIS A 442 -38.06 6.90 2.76
N ALA A 443 -38.59 7.69 1.84
CA ALA A 443 -39.72 8.55 2.09
C ALA A 443 -41.07 7.93 1.74
N GLN A 444 -42.13 8.42 2.38
CA GLN A 444 -43.50 8.05 2.07
C GLN A 444 -44.08 8.96 0.98
N ASN A 445 -44.54 8.38 -0.12
CA ASN A 445 -45.24 9.11 -1.19
C ASN A 445 -46.70 9.38 -0.81
N HIS A 446 -47.11 10.65 -0.85
CA HIS A 446 -48.49 11.10 -0.70
C HIS A 446 -48.99 11.78 -1.98
N GLY A 447 -49.28 10.99 -3.01
CA GLY A 447 -49.96 11.44 -4.23
C GLY A 447 -49.07 12.04 -5.32
N ILE A 448 -47.75 11.85 -5.25
CA ILE A 448 -46.82 12.17 -6.35
C ILE A 448 -46.95 11.10 -7.44
N ALA A 449 -47.10 11.54 -8.69
CA ALA A 449 -47.07 10.70 -9.89
C ALA A 449 -45.68 10.77 -10.56
N PHE A 450 -45.43 9.90 -11.53
CA PHE A 450 -44.22 9.98 -12.35
C PHE A 450 -44.45 10.78 -13.65
N ASP A 451 -43.45 11.53 -14.08
CA ASP A 451 -43.37 12.24 -15.37
C ASP A 451 -42.04 11.92 -16.06
N ASP A 452 -41.85 12.44 -17.27
CA ASP A 452 -40.62 12.31 -18.02
C ASP A 452 -39.47 13.03 -17.30
N ASP A 453 -38.36 12.33 -17.15
CA ASP A 453 -37.16 12.85 -16.51
C ASP A 453 -36.41 13.87 -17.36
N ILE A 454 -35.28 14.33 -16.86
CA ILE A 454 -34.43 15.27 -17.58
C ILE A 454 -33.76 14.67 -18.84
N MET A 455 -33.82 13.36 -19.01
CA MET A 455 -33.30 12.61 -20.15
C MET A 455 -34.39 12.24 -21.17
N GLY A 456 -35.65 12.55 -20.87
CA GLY A 456 -36.81 12.16 -21.66
C GLY A 456 -37.25 10.70 -21.44
N ASN A 457 -36.69 9.99 -20.46
CA ASN A 457 -37.17 8.67 -20.07
C ASN A 457 -38.56 8.80 -19.44
N LYS A 458 -39.48 7.95 -19.91
CA LYS A 458 -40.88 7.97 -19.48
C LYS A 458 -41.02 7.51 -18.03
N SER A 459 -41.59 8.35 -17.17
CA SER A 459 -41.91 8.03 -15.77
C SER A 459 -40.71 7.87 -14.83
N TYR A 460 -39.66 8.67 -15.03
CA TYR A 460 -38.41 8.63 -14.25
C TYR A 460 -38.21 9.89 -13.37
N ALA A 461 -39.15 10.84 -13.38
CA ALA A 461 -39.12 12.00 -12.49
C ALA A 461 -40.42 12.16 -11.70
N ALA A 462 -40.38 12.92 -10.61
CA ALA A 462 -41.53 13.18 -9.74
C ALA A 462 -42.38 14.35 -10.23
N LEU A 463 -43.67 14.13 -10.46
CA LEU A 463 -44.63 15.18 -10.81
C LEU A 463 -45.36 15.67 -9.56
N LEU A 464 -45.05 16.90 -9.16
CA LEU A 464 -45.68 17.58 -8.04
C LEU A 464 -46.86 18.44 -8.49
N ASN A 465 -47.94 18.40 -7.71
CA ASN A 465 -49.14 19.21 -7.83
C ASN A 465 -49.47 19.89 -6.49
N ALA A 466 -50.59 20.62 -6.46
CA ALA A 466 -51.01 21.47 -5.34
C ALA A 466 -51.17 20.75 -3.98
N SER A 467 -51.29 19.42 -3.95
CA SER A 467 -51.51 18.63 -2.73
C SER A 467 -50.60 17.41 -2.58
N SER A 468 -49.70 17.17 -3.53
CA SER A 468 -48.81 16.00 -3.50
C SER A 468 -47.51 16.31 -2.78
N TYR A 469 -47.02 15.37 -1.97
CA TYR A 469 -45.74 15.53 -1.31
C TYR A 469 -45.05 14.19 -1.00
N LEU A 470 -43.74 14.27 -0.80
CA LEU A 470 -42.89 13.17 -0.34
C LEU A 470 -42.46 13.47 1.10
N ASP A 471 -42.73 12.56 2.03
CA ASP A 471 -42.56 12.79 3.47
C ASP A 471 -41.42 11.93 4.04
N LEU A 472 -40.33 12.58 4.45
CA LEU A 472 -39.18 11.95 5.09
C LEU A 472 -39.38 12.02 6.61
N LYS A 473 -40.07 11.02 7.18
CA LYS A 473 -40.24 10.92 8.63
C LYS A 473 -38.94 10.41 9.25
N SER A 474 -38.38 11.16 10.20
CA SER A 474 -37.14 10.87 10.93
C SER A 474 -35.93 10.64 10.03
N VAL A 475 -35.29 11.72 9.56
CA VAL A 475 -33.93 11.64 9.01
C VAL A 475 -33.01 11.18 10.15
N LYS A 476 -32.36 10.01 9.99
CA LYS A 476 -31.61 9.35 11.08
C LYS A 476 -30.43 10.16 11.65
N ASN A 477 -30.04 11.22 10.96
CA ASN A 477 -28.94 12.10 11.35
C ASN A 477 -29.52 13.48 11.67
N ASN A 478 -29.27 14.00 12.86
CA ASN A 478 -29.58 15.38 13.22
C ASN A 478 -28.96 16.34 12.18
N ILE A 479 -29.75 16.82 11.23
CA ILE A 479 -29.34 17.71 10.12
C ILE A 479 -28.74 19.03 10.64
N ALA A 480 -29.01 19.35 11.92
CA ALA A 480 -28.71 20.62 12.58
C ALA A 480 -27.23 20.96 12.80
N THR A 481 -26.31 19.98 12.81
CA THR A 481 -24.92 20.21 13.27
C THR A 481 -23.89 20.40 12.16
N HIS A 482 -24.30 20.32 10.90
CA HIS A 482 -23.38 20.31 9.75
C HIS A 482 -23.75 21.38 8.73
N SER A 483 -22.77 21.86 7.95
CA SER A 483 -23.06 22.64 6.75
C SER A 483 -23.94 21.81 5.80
N LEU A 484 -24.84 22.45 5.04
CA LEU A 484 -25.86 21.73 4.27
C LEU A 484 -25.85 22.15 2.81
N SER A 485 -25.97 21.17 1.91
CA SER A 485 -26.21 21.43 0.49
C SER A 485 -27.39 20.64 -0.07
N PHE A 486 -28.12 21.25 -0.99
CA PHE A 486 -29.18 20.60 -1.76
C PHE A 486 -28.84 20.65 -3.23
N SER A 487 -29.11 19.57 -3.96
CA SER A 487 -29.00 19.53 -5.42
C SER A 487 -30.22 18.85 -6.02
N PHE A 488 -30.86 19.46 -7.00
CA PHE A 488 -32.04 18.88 -7.65
C PHE A 488 -32.33 19.58 -8.99
N TRP A 489 -33.10 18.92 -9.84
CA TRP A 489 -33.57 19.48 -11.10
C TRP A 489 -35.07 19.81 -11.03
N ILE A 490 -35.47 20.95 -11.57
CA ILE A 490 -36.89 21.36 -11.65
C ILE A 490 -37.31 21.73 -13.07
N LYS A 491 -38.55 21.39 -13.43
CA LYS A 491 -39.26 21.82 -14.65
C LYS A 491 -40.60 22.43 -14.23
N PRO A 492 -40.63 23.73 -13.89
CA PRO A 492 -41.80 24.38 -13.29
C PRO A 492 -42.89 24.65 -14.32
N GLN A 493 -44.16 24.37 -13.98
CA GLN A 493 -45.30 24.65 -14.86
C GLN A 493 -45.83 26.08 -14.74
N SER A 494 -45.61 26.76 -13.62
CA SER A 494 -46.09 28.13 -13.40
C SER A 494 -45.16 28.94 -12.48
N PRO A 495 -43.86 29.09 -12.81
CA PRO A 495 -42.91 29.83 -11.97
C PRO A 495 -43.23 31.33 -11.83
N GLU A 496 -44.07 31.88 -12.71
CA GLU A 496 -44.44 33.28 -12.79
C GLU A 496 -45.38 33.78 -11.69
N GLN A 497 -45.93 32.89 -10.86
CA GLN A 497 -46.89 33.28 -9.83
C GLN A 497 -46.27 34.19 -8.76
N THR A 498 -47.04 35.18 -8.31
CA THR A 498 -46.63 36.12 -7.26
C THR A 498 -46.78 35.55 -5.85
N THR A 499 -47.57 34.48 -5.70
CA THR A 499 -47.67 33.67 -4.48
C THR A 499 -46.49 32.69 -4.40
N MET A 500 -45.94 32.50 -3.20
CA MET A 500 -44.87 31.53 -2.97
C MET A 500 -45.37 30.11 -3.24
N GLN A 501 -44.60 29.34 -3.98
CA GLN A 501 -44.82 27.94 -4.31
C GLN A 501 -43.75 27.08 -3.64
N THR A 502 -44.10 26.38 -2.56
CA THR A 502 -43.14 25.60 -1.77
C THR A 502 -42.65 24.38 -2.55
N LEU A 503 -41.34 24.32 -2.80
CA LEU A 503 -40.63 23.17 -3.36
C LEU A 503 -40.35 22.12 -2.28
N PHE A 504 -39.81 22.56 -1.14
CA PHE A 504 -39.58 21.68 0.01
C PHE A 504 -39.53 22.45 1.33
N HIS A 505 -39.73 21.72 2.41
CA HIS A 505 -39.91 22.23 3.77
C HIS A 505 -39.12 21.37 4.78
N LEU A 506 -38.38 22.01 5.68
CA LEU A 506 -37.70 21.43 6.84
C LEU A 506 -38.31 21.99 8.13
N TYR A 507 -38.86 21.14 9.00
CA TYR A 507 -39.58 21.59 10.19
C TYR A 507 -39.52 20.60 11.38
N GLN A 508 -40.04 21.04 12.53
CA GLN A 508 -40.18 20.28 13.77
C GLN A 508 -41.65 20.26 14.25
N ASP A 509 -42.09 19.18 14.92
CA ASP A 509 -43.50 18.96 15.31
C ASP A 509 -44.07 19.97 16.34
N SER A 510 -43.26 20.78 17.02
CA SER A 510 -43.70 21.48 18.25
C SER A 510 -43.28 22.95 18.43
N GLU A 511 -42.67 23.62 17.45
CA GLU A 511 -42.16 24.99 17.58
C GLU A 511 -42.43 25.82 16.30
N PRO A 512 -42.43 27.17 16.33
CA PRO A 512 -42.71 28.02 15.15
C PRO A 512 -41.55 28.05 14.13
N ASN A 513 -40.65 27.07 14.17
CA ASN A 513 -39.46 27.01 13.34
C ASN A 513 -39.77 26.25 12.04
N ASP A 514 -39.79 26.98 10.93
CA ASP A 514 -40.14 26.52 9.57
C ASP A 514 -39.09 27.07 8.62
N ASN A 515 -38.43 26.19 7.87
CA ASN A 515 -37.55 26.58 6.78
C ASN A 515 -38.06 26.00 5.47
N ARG A 516 -38.23 26.87 4.46
CA ARG A 516 -38.74 26.44 3.16
C ARG A 516 -37.95 27.01 2.01
N ILE A 517 -37.89 26.22 0.95
CA ILE A 517 -37.42 26.65 -0.35
C ILE A 517 -38.61 26.70 -1.29
N ALA A 518 -38.76 27.81 -2.00
CA ALA A 518 -39.93 28.11 -2.80
C ALA A 518 -39.58 28.81 -4.11
N LEU A 519 -40.55 28.85 -5.02
CA LEU A 519 -40.54 29.73 -6.19
C LEU A 519 -41.52 30.89 -6.00
N LYS A 520 -41.12 32.08 -6.42
CA LYS A 520 -41.96 33.28 -6.46
C LYS A 520 -41.48 34.20 -7.57
N SER A 521 -42.36 34.60 -8.47
CA SER A 521 -42.06 35.56 -9.54
C SER A 521 -40.78 35.23 -10.33
N ASN A 522 -40.62 33.97 -10.76
CA ASN A 522 -39.45 33.44 -11.47
C ASN A 522 -38.13 33.36 -10.66
N SER A 523 -38.17 33.63 -9.35
CA SER A 523 -37.02 33.56 -8.45
C SER A 523 -37.11 32.37 -7.49
N LEU A 524 -35.95 31.85 -7.09
CA LEU A 524 -35.83 30.99 -5.92
C LEU A 524 -35.88 31.83 -4.66
N VAL A 525 -36.55 31.30 -3.64
CA VAL A 525 -36.67 31.90 -2.31
C VAL A 525 -36.25 30.87 -1.28
N PHE A 526 -35.34 31.24 -0.39
CA PHE A 526 -35.11 30.56 0.87
C PHE A 526 -35.71 31.40 1.98
N GLU A 527 -36.60 30.82 2.77
CA GLU A 527 -37.20 31.46 3.93
C GLU A 527 -36.90 30.64 5.19
N MET A 528 -36.44 31.30 6.24
CA MET A 528 -36.24 30.73 7.56
C MET A 528 -37.05 31.50 8.59
N ASN A 529 -37.82 30.78 9.40
CA ASN A 529 -38.44 31.29 10.61
C ASN A 529 -37.79 30.64 11.82
N HIS A 530 -37.26 31.45 12.74
CA HIS A 530 -36.74 31.00 14.02
C HIS A 530 -37.33 31.83 15.16
N GLN A 531 -38.13 31.20 16.04
CA GLN A 531 -38.76 31.86 17.18
C GLN A 531 -39.52 33.17 16.82
N GLY A 532 -40.11 33.24 15.63
CA GLY A 532 -40.85 34.41 15.14
C GLY A 532 -40.00 35.45 14.39
N GLN A 533 -38.69 35.24 14.24
CA GLN A 533 -37.84 36.03 13.35
C GLN A 533 -37.81 35.39 11.95
N GLU A 534 -38.21 36.15 10.94
CA GLU A 534 -38.25 35.71 9.54
C GLU A 534 -37.06 36.26 8.75
N ILE A 535 -36.39 35.39 8.00
CA ILE A 535 -35.30 35.70 7.08
C ILE A 535 -35.69 35.21 5.70
N SER A 536 -35.54 36.05 4.68
CA SER A 536 -35.81 35.69 3.29
C SER A 536 -34.65 36.08 2.38
N VAL A 537 -34.12 35.11 1.64
CA VAL A 537 -33.11 35.32 0.58
C VAL A 537 -33.72 34.96 -0.77
N ILE A 538 -33.60 35.86 -1.75
CA ILE A 538 -34.26 35.74 -3.06
C ILE A 538 -33.22 35.81 -4.17
N SER A 539 -33.28 34.88 -5.14
CA SER A 539 -32.43 34.93 -6.33
C SER A 539 -32.95 35.94 -7.37
N PRO A 540 -32.13 36.36 -8.35
CA PRO A 540 -32.67 37.00 -9.55
C PRO A 540 -33.59 36.04 -10.33
N PRO A 541 -34.48 36.57 -11.20
CA PRO A 541 -35.57 35.81 -11.81
C PRO A 541 -35.13 34.95 -13.01
N TYR A 542 -34.32 33.93 -12.75
CA TYR A 542 -33.72 33.05 -13.78
C TYR A 542 -34.51 31.77 -14.06
N ILE A 543 -35.61 31.53 -13.34
CA ILE A 543 -36.44 30.34 -13.50
C ILE A 543 -37.50 30.58 -14.58
N SER A 544 -37.60 29.65 -15.52
CA SER A 544 -38.48 29.79 -16.70
C SER A 544 -39.42 28.60 -16.82
N LYS A 545 -40.64 28.87 -17.28
CA LYS A 545 -41.70 27.88 -17.42
C LYS A 545 -41.31 26.75 -18.36
N ASN A 546 -41.62 25.51 -17.96
CA ASN A 546 -41.43 24.26 -18.71
C ASN A 546 -39.99 23.99 -19.17
N ASN A 547 -38.99 24.62 -18.56
CA ASN A 547 -37.58 24.38 -18.85
C ASN A 547 -36.90 23.78 -17.62
N TRP A 548 -36.12 22.73 -17.84
CA TRP A 548 -35.28 22.15 -16.80
C TRP A 548 -34.23 23.14 -16.30
N LYS A 549 -34.10 23.24 -14.99
CA LYS A 549 -33.08 24.01 -14.29
C LYS A 549 -32.46 23.14 -13.20
N HIS A 550 -31.13 23.06 -13.18
CA HIS A 550 -30.39 22.45 -12.08
C HIS A 550 -30.20 23.49 -11.01
N ILE A 551 -30.62 23.18 -9.79
CA ILE A 551 -30.54 24.06 -8.65
C ILE A 551 -29.57 23.44 -7.65
N VAL A 552 -28.59 24.23 -7.20
CA VAL A 552 -27.81 23.91 -6.02
C VAL A 552 -27.91 25.04 -5.01
N ILE A 553 -28.06 24.67 -3.74
CA ILE A 553 -28.20 25.60 -2.62
C ILE A 553 -27.22 25.15 -1.56
N THR A 554 -26.29 26.01 -1.16
CA THR A 554 -25.32 25.72 -0.08
C THR A 554 -25.53 26.67 1.08
N ILE A 555 -25.49 26.14 2.30
CA ILE A 555 -25.74 26.86 3.55
C ILE A 555 -24.59 26.54 4.52
N ASN A 556 -23.88 27.56 4.97
CA ASN A 556 -22.79 27.46 5.97
C ASN A 556 -22.93 28.58 7.00
N HIS A 557 -23.17 28.28 8.27
CA HIS A 557 -23.31 29.24 9.38
C HIS A 557 -24.04 30.55 9.02
N ASP A 558 -23.32 31.56 8.53
CA ASP A 558 -23.83 32.88 8.16
C ASP A 558 -23.90 33.13 6.64
N ILE A 559 -23.61 32.17 5.77
CA ILE A 559 -23.57 32.31 4.30
C ILE A 559 -24.56 31.36 3.62
N LEU A 560 -25.38 31.90 2.73
CA LEU A 560 -26.24 31.14 1.82
C LEU A 560 -25.91 31.47 0.37
N THR A 561 -25.82 30.44 -0.48
CA THR A 561 -25.48 30.58 -1.90
C THR A 561 -26.47 29.81 -2.77
N PHE A 562 -26.93 30.44 -3.85
CA PHE A 562 -27.71 29.80 -4.91
C PHE A 562 -26.87 29.64 -6.18
N PHE A 563 -26.96 28.45 -6.79
CA PHE A 563 -26.44 28.13 -8.10
C PHE A 563 -27.58 27.67 -9.00
N ILE A 564 -27.58 28.14 -10.25
CA ILE A 564 -28.51 27.69 -11.30
C ILE A 564 -27.67 27.25 -12.49
N ASN A 565 -27.83 25.99 -12.90
CA ASN A 565 -27.04 25.37 -13.98
C ASN A 565 -25.52 25.55 -13.74
N ALA A 566 -25.06 25.19 -12.55
CA ALA A 566 -23.69 25.38 -12.05
C ALA A 566 -23.16 26.83 -11.98
N ILE A 567 -23.97 27.84 -12.34
CA ILE A 567 -23.59 29.26 -12.23
C ILE A 567 -24.05 29.81 -10.88
N GLN A 568 -23.13 30.38 -10.10
CA GLN A 568 -23.49 31.10 -8.87
C GLN A 568 -24.32 32.34 -9.21
N VAL A 569 -25.57 32.39 -8.76
CA VAL A 569 -26.49 33.51 -9.05
C VAL A 569 -26.73 34.41 -7.84
N THR A 570 -26.46 33.93 -6.62
CA THR A 570 -26.65 34.69 -5.37
C THR A 570 -25.71 34.14 -4.32
N ARG A 571 -25.06 35.02 -3.56
CA ARG A 571 -24.27 34.69 -2.37
C ARG A 571 -24.48 35.80 -1.35
N VAL A 572 -25.06 35.47 -0.19
CA VAL A 572 -25.42 36.44 0.83
C VAL A 572 -24.85 35.99 2.16
N ARG A 573 -24.26 36.94 2.90
CA ARG A 573 -23.93 36.75 4.32
C ARG A 573 -25.02 37.38 5.18
N GLN A 574 -25.63 36.61 6.07
CA GLN A 574 -26.61 37.05 7.07
C GLN A 574 -26.32 36.33 8.38
N THR A 575 -25.98 37.10 9.40
CA THR A 575 -25.56 36.59 10.72
C THR A 575 -26.62 35.70 11.38
N GLU A 576 -27.88 36.02 11.16
CA GLU A 576 -29.02 35.34 11.76
C GLU A 576 -29.31 33.98 11.10
N LEU A 577 -28.68 33.67 9.95
CA LEU A 577 -28.66 32.31 9.38
C LEU A 577 -28.01 31.29 10.33
N SER A 578 -27.15 31.74 11.26
CA SER A 578 -26.54 30.86 12.27
C SER A 578 -27.59 30.19 13.17
N ASN A 579 -28.79 30.78 13.30
CA ASN A 579 -29.92 30.18 13.99
C ASN A 579 -30.49 28.95 13.27
N PHE A 580 -30.10 28.67 12.03
CA PHE A 580 -30.46 27.44 11.32
C PHE A 580 -29.86 26.20 12.02
N TYR A 581 -28.65 26.34 12.57
CA TYR A 581 -27.89 25.24 13.20
C TYR A 581 -28.30 24.97 14.65
N THR A 582 -29.10 25.85 15.25
CA THR A 582 -29.69 25.63 16.57
C THR A 582 -31.01 24.84 16.50
N GLN A 583 -31.53 24.61 15.28
CA GLN A 583 -32.82 23.95 15.05
C GLN A 583 -32.63 22.46 14.79
N VAL A 584 -33.28 21.61 15.58
CA VAL A 584 -33.32 20.16 15.34
C VAL A 584 -34.50 19.84 14.42
N PHE A 585 -34.22 19.58 13.14
CA PHE A 585 -35.24 19.18 12.17
C PHE A 585 -35.63 17.71 12.34
N SER A 586 -36.91 17.43 12.53
CA SER A 586 -37.43 16.05 12.61
C SER A 586 -38.10 15.58 11.32
N HIS A 587 -38.43 16.51 10.40
CA HIS A 587 -39.13 16.23 9.15
C HIS A 587 -38.51 16.99 7.97
N CYS A 588 -38.46 16.32 6.82
CA CYS A 588 -38.23 16.94 5.52
C CYS A 588 -39.36 16.54 4.58
N ARG A 589 -39.93 17.51 3.86
CA ARG A 589 -41.01 17.28 2.91
C ARG A 589 -40.69 17.91 1.57
N LEU A 590 -40.78 17.13 0.49
CA LEU A 590 -40.74 17.63 -0.89
C LEU A 590 -42.17 17.87 -1.36
N GLY A 591 -42.54 19.11 -1.66
CA GLY A 591 -43.92 19.56 -1.85
C GLY A 591 -44.59 20.05 -0.56
N SER A 592 -45.90 20.30 -0.60
CA SER A 592 -46.68 20.81 0.54
C SER A 592 -48.02 20.08 0.70
N ALA A 593 -48.46 19.93 1.95
CA ALA A 593 -49.78 19.39 2.32
C ALA A 593 -50.85 20.49 2.53
N GLU A 594 -50.46 21.76 2.67
CA GLU A 594 -51.32 22.86 3.16
C GLU A 594 -51.76 23.86 2.09
N GLY A 595 -51.68 23.49 0.81
CA GLY A 595 -51.90 24.40 -0.33
C GLY A 595 -50.65 25.25 -0.63
N ASN A 596 -50.61 25.87 -1.82
CA ASN A 596 -49.45 26.59 -2.36
C ASN A 596 -48.18 25.73 -2.60
N SER A 597 -48.37 24.44 -2.89
CA SER A 597 -47.27 23.56 -3.33
C SER A 597 -46.75 23.95 -4.72
N TYR A 598 -45.47 23.74 -4.96
CA TYR A 598 -44.86 23.79 -6.28
C TYR A 598 -45.62 22.89 -7.28
N SER A 599 -45.93 23.46 -8.46
CA SER A 599 -46.51 22.72 -9.59
C SER A 599 -45.46 22.55 -10.68
N GLY A 600 -45.02 21.31 -10.88
CA GLY A 600 -43.99 21.00 -11.88
C GLY A 600 -43.31 19.66 -11.63
N THR A 601 -42.32 19.38 -12.46
CA THR A 601 -41.56 18.12 -12.39
C THR A 601 -40.26 18.35 -11.60
N LEU A 602 -39.97 17.45 -10.68
CA LEU A 602 -38.75 17.40 -9.87
C LEU A 602 -37.97 16.13 -10.25
N ASP A 603 -36.66 16.24 -10.39
CA ASP A 603 -35.80 15.11 -10.72
C ASP A 603 -34.51 15.15 -9.89
N ASP A 604 -33.96 13.97 -9.64
CA ASP A 604 -32.62 13.74 -9.06
C ASP A 604 -32.31 14.56 -7.79
N PHE A 605 -33.19 14.48 -6.78
CA PHE A 605 -33.07 15.24 -5.54
C PHE A 605 -32.02 14.64 -4.59
N ARG A 606 -31.08 15.47 -4.13
CA ARG A 606 -30.02 15.12 -3.19
C ARG A 606 -29.87 16.14 -2.08
N MET A 607 -29.49 15.66 -0.90
CA MET A 607 -29.13 16.47 0.26
C MET A 607 -27.80 15.99 0.83
N TYR A 608 -26.90 16.91 1.19
CA TYR A 608 -25.55 16.63 1.65
C TYR A 608 -25.24 17.31 2.98
N ASP A 609 -24.46 16.65 3.83
CA ASP A 609 -23.97 17.12 5.14
C ASP A 609 -22.70 18.00 5.07
N HIS A 610 -22.38 18.52 3.88
CA HIS A 610 -21.26 19.42 3.65
C HIS A 610 -21.60 20.45 2.55
N LEU A 611 -20.69 21.40 2.35
CA LEU A 611 -20.78 22.35 1.24
C LEU A 611 -20.26 21.70 -0.03
N LEU A 612 -21.14 21.55 -1.03
CA LEU A 612 -20.70 21.13 -2.35
C LEU A 612 -19.72 22.17 -2.92
N SER A 613 -18.56 21.70 -3.32
CA SER A 613 -17.54 22.44 -4.07
C SER A 613 -18.05 22.84 -5.46
N LYS A 614 -17.37 23.79 -6.10
CA LYS A 614 -17.73 24.22 -7.46
C LYS A 614 -17.62 23.06 -8.46
N GLU A 615 -16.65 22.18 -8.23
CA GLU A 615 -16.35 21.00 -9.03
C GLU A 615 -17.47 19.96 -8.86
N GLU A 616 -17.91 19.68 -7.63
CA GLU A 616 -19.05 18.77 -7.37
C GLU A 616 -20.36 19.31 -7.96
N ILE A 617 -20.59 20.62 -7.84
CA ILE A 617 -21.75 21.29 -8.46
C ILE A 617 -21.68 21.15 -9.98
N HIS A 618 -20.51 21.34 -10.56
CA HIS A 618 -20.31 21.19 -11.98
C HIS A 618 -20.49 19.73 -12.42
N ALA A 619 -20.00 18.74 -11.66
CA ALA A 619 -20.19 17.32 -11.92
C ALA A 619 -21.67 16.90 -11.87
N LEU A 620 -22.42 17.37 -10.86
CA LEU A 620 -23.88 17.18 -10.75
C LEU A 620 -24.65 17.81 -11.92
N TRP A 621 -24.11 18.87 -12.50
CA TRP A 621 -24.68 19.55 -13.68
C TRP A 621 -24.24 18.90 -15.02
N MET A 622 -23.00 18.43 -15.11
CA MET A 622 -22.30 17.91 -16.30
C MET A 622 -22.64 16.47 -16.66
N TYR A 623 -23.58 15.81 -15.99
CA TYR A 623 -23.97 14.42 -16.24
C TYR A 623 -24.68 14.19 -17.61
N LYS A 624 -24.12 14.70 -18.72
CA LYS A 624 -24.73 14.82 -20.06
C LYS A 624 -23.73 14.79 -21.24
N GLU A 625 -23.17 13.63 -21.56
CA GLU A 625 -22.53 13.31 -22.87
C GLU A 625 -22.95 11.91 -23.36
N LEU A 626 -22.74 11.59 -24.66
CA LEU A 626 -22.95 10.24 -25.18
C LEU A 626 -22.29 9.22 -24.23
N GLN A 627 -23.05 8.26 -23.71
CA GLN A 627 -22.54 7.23 -22.82
C GLN A 627 -22.62 5.88 -23.52
N VAL A 628 -21.78 4.96 -23.07
CA VAL A 628 -21.81 3.56 -23.49
C VAL A 628 -22.07 2.71 -22.25
N SER A 629 -22.81 1.61 -22.41
CA SER A 629 -23.10 0.67 -21.31
C SER A 629 -21.84 0.09 -20.67
N HIS A 630 -20.75 0.05 -21.44
CA HIS A 630 -19.48 -0.51 -21.07
C HIS A 630 -18.41 0.27 -21.84
N THR A 631 -17.40 0.80 -21.14
CA THR A 631 -16.16 1.30 -21.74
C THR A 631 -15.13 0.20 -21.96
N PHE A 632 -15.40 -0.99 -21.40
CA PHE A 632 -14.54 -2.17 -21.44
C PHE A 632 -15.37 -3.46 -21.45
N LYS A 633 -14.94 -4.50 -22.20
CA LYS A 633 -15.49 -5.88 -22.10
C LYS A 633 -14.42 -6.97 -22.14
N TYR A 634 -14.58 -7.98 -21.27
CA TYR A 634 -13.88 -9.26 -21.35
C TYR A 634 -14.71 -10.26 -22.17
N LEU A 635 -14.07 -10.91 -23.13
CA LEU A 635 -14.66 -11.95 -23.96
C LEU A 635 -13.95 -13.29 -23.75
N PRO A 636 -14.67 -14.41 -23.81
CA PRO A 636 -14.06 -15.73 -23.88
C PRO A 636 -13.12 -15.86 -25.09
N SER A 637 -12.13 -16.75 -24.98
CA SER A 637 -11.26 -17.11 -26.10
C SER A 637 -12.02 -17.75 -27.26
N ALA A 638 -13.10 -18.50 -26.99
CA ALA A 638 -13.99 -19.02 -28.02
C ALA A 638 -14.76 -17.90 -28.72
N SER A 639 -15.00 -18.06 -30.02
CA SER A 639 -15.78 -17.16 -30.86
C SER A 639 -17.22 -17.00 -30.35
N GLY A 640 -17.79 -15.83 -30.63
CA GLY A 640 -19.14 -15.51 -30.19
C GLY A 640 -19.62 -14.15 -30.67
N SER A 641 -20.71 -13.71 -30.05
CA SER A 641 -21.32 -12.40 -30.31
C SER A 641 -21.58 -11.69 -28.98
N ASP A 642 -21.41 -10.37 -28.97
CA ASP A 642 -21.80 -9.53 -27.85
C ASP A 642 -22.29 -8.16 -28.37
N ALA A 643 -22.67 -7.28 -27.46
CA ALA A 643 -23.15 -5.96 -27.78
C ALA A 643 -22.82 -4.94 -26.69
N VAL A 644 -22.82 -3.68 -27.10
CA VAL A 644 -22.78 -2.50 -26.25
C VAL A 644 -23.93 -1.57 -26.60
N THR A 645 -24.55 -1.02 -25.58
CA THR A 645 -25.64 -0.04 -25.72
C THR A 645 -25.07 1.37 -25.60
N ILE A 646 -25.58 2.28 -26.43
CA ILE A 646 -25.24 3.70 -26.46
C ILE A 646 -26.44 4.47 -25.92
N TYR A 647 -26.18 5.43 -25.04
CA TYR A 647 -27.16 6.32 -24.45
C TYR A 647 -26.82 7.76 -24.82
N ASN A 648 -27.84 8.56 -25.14
CA ASN A 648 -27.71 10.01 -25.11
C ASN A 648 -28.33 10.52 -23.82
N THR A 649 -27.49 11.08 -22.97
CA THR A 649 -27.86 11.67 -21.68
C THR A 649 -28.02 13.20 -21.79
N GLY A 650 -27.80 13.76 -22.99
CA GLY A 650 -27.94 15.17 -23.31
C GLY A 650 -29.36 15.57 -23.74
N ALA A 651 -29.65 16.87 -23.68
CA ALA A 651 -30.94 17.45 -24.10
C ALA A 651 -31.05 17.66 -25.62
N ASN A 652 -29.96 17.52 -26.37
CA ASN A 652 -29.90 17.71 -27.82
C ASN A 652 -29.83 16.36 -28.54
N ASP A 653 -30.44 16.25 -29.72
CA ASP A 653 -30.33 15.06 -30.57
C ASP A 653 -28.89 14.85 -31.05
N LEU A 654 -28.34 13.64 -30.85
CA LEU A 654 -26.95 13.29 -31.13
C LEU A 654 -26.87 12.07 -32.06
N ASN A 655 -26.27 12.25 -33.23
CA ASN A 655 -26.01 11.16 -34.20
C ASN A 655 -24.60 10.62 -34.03
N TRP A 656 -24.42 9.30 -34.09
CA TRP A 656 -23.12 8.66 -33.88
C TRP A 656 -22.86 7.52 -34.87
N THR A 657 -21.58 7.17 -35.03
CA THR A 657 -21.10 6.02 -35.84
C THR A 657 -20.15 5.15 -35.03
N ALA A 658 -20.13 3.84 -35.27
CA ALA A 658 -19.28 2.88 -34.59
C ALA A 658 -18.27 2.25 -35.56
N HIS A 659 -17.00 2.12 -35.15
CA HIS A 659 -15.92 1.56 -35.94
C HIS A 659 -15.13 0.53 -35.12
N SER A 660 -14.79 -0.61 -35.72
CA SER A 660 -13.87 -1.58 -35.10
C SER A 660 -12.43 -1.28 -35.49
N SER A 661 -11.48 -1.49 -34.58
CA SER A 661 -10.04 -1.36 -34.86
C SER A 661 -9.38 -2.64 -35.36
N SER A 662 -10.10 -3.76 -35.47
CA SER A 662 -9.52 -5.04 -35.87
C SER A 662 -10.50 -5.93 -36.62
N ASP A 663 -9.96 -6.81 -37.46
CA ASP A 663 -10.74 -7.73 -38.30
C ASP A 663 -11.32 -8.91 -37.51
N TRP A 664 -10.68 -9.30 -36.39
CA TRP A 664 -11.21 -10.36 -35.52
C TRP A 664 -12.44 -9.93 -34.71
N LEU A 665 -12.76 -8.63 -34.70
CA LEU A 665 -13.89 -8.02 -34.01
C LEU A 665 -14.77 -7.28 -35.02
N THR A 666 -15.84 -7.90 -35.50
CA THR A 666 -16.67 -7.37 -36.59
C THR A 666 -17.99 -6.82 -36.08
N ILE A 667 -18.28 -5.53 -36.32
CA ILE A 667 -19.60 -4.94 -36.04
C ILE A 667 -20.63 -5.53 -37.01
N LYS A 668 -21.64 -6.23 -36.47
CA LYS A 668 -22.73 -6.85 -37.24
C LYS A 668 -23.93 -5.92 -37.40
N GLN A 669 -24.27 -5.16 -36.37
CA GLN A 669 -25.42 -4.25 -36.38
C GLN A 669 -25.11 -3.00 -35.54
N GLY A 670 -25.74 -1.86 -35.88
CA GLY A 670 -25.57 -0.62 -35.12
C GLY A 670 -24.30 0.15 -35.47
N GLN A 671 -23.84 0.08 -36.72
CA GLN A 671 -22.69 0.87 -37.20
C GLN A 671 -22.96 2.39 -37.19
N ASN A 672 -24.23 2.80 -37.15
CA ASN A 672 -24.67 4.17 -36.97
C ASN A 672 -25.98 4.19 -36.17
N GLY A 673 -26.27 5.33 -35.53
CA GLY A 673 -27.49 5.54 -34.77
C GLY A 673 -27.66 6.98 -34.29
N SER A 674 -28.77 7.23 -33.60
CA SER A 674 -29.14 8.54 -33.06
C SER A 674 -29.65 8.40 -31.63
N ASN A 675 -29.20 9.26 -30.73
CA ASN A 675 -29.51 9.22 -29.31
C ASN A 675 -29.16 7.85 -28.72
N PHE A 676 -30.18 7.02 -28.52
CA PHE A 676 -30.04 5.64 -28.08
C PHE A 676 -29.78 4.69 -29.25
N GLY A 677 -28.90 3.71 -29.05
CA GLY A 677 -28.87 2.54 -29.92
C GLY A 677 -27.94 1.45 -29.42
N ARG A 678 -27.81 0.38 -30.19
CA ARG A 678 -27.10 -0.82 -29.77
C ARG A 678 -26.14 -1.26 -30.87
N VAL A 679 -24.86 -1.36 -30.53
CA VAL A 679 -23.81 -1.88 -31.42
C VAL A 679 -23.61 -3.35 -31.08
N GLN A 680 -23.96 -4.24 -32.01
CA GLN A 680 -23.71 -5.67 -31.90
C GLN A 680 -22.47 -6.03 -32.70
N PHE A 681 -21.63 -6.89 -32.15
CA PHE A 681 -20.40 -7.32 -32.78
C PHE A 681 -20.15 -8.81 -32.56
N ASP A 682 -19.51 -9.43 -33.54
CA ASP A 682 -19.02 -10.80 -33.47
C ASP A 682 -17.50 -10.79 -33.30
N TYR A 683 -16.97 -11.84 -32.68
CA TYR A 683 -15.54 -12.04 -32.49
C TYR A 683 -15.13 -13.47 -32.83
N SER A 684 -13.97 -13.64 -33.47
CA SER A 684 -13.43 -14.96 -33.84
C SER A 684 -12.70 -15.64 -32.68
N ASP A 685 -12.38 -16.93 -32.82
CA ASP A 685 -11.60 -17.68 -31.81
C ASP A 685 -10.22 -17.02 -31.59
N ASN A 686 -9.75 -17.03 -30.35
CA ASN A 686 -8.40 -16.63 -29.96
C ASN A 686 -7.64 -17.88 -29.51
N LEU A 687 -6.79 -18.44 -30.37
CA LEU A 687 -5.94 -19.60 -30.08
C LEU A 687 -4.50 -19.16 -29.77
N GLY A 688 -4.35 -18.23 -28.83
CA GLY A 688 -3.08 -17.62 -28.49
C GLY A 688 -3.19 -16.63 -27.34
N PRO A 689 -2.23 -15.72 -27.18
CA PRO A 689 -2.22 -14.74 -26.10
C PRO A 689 -3.45 -13.83 -26.08
N ARG A 690 -3.68 -13.19 -24.92
CA ARG A 690 -4.73 -12.19 -24.73
C ARG A 690 -4.58 -11.11 -25.80
N ARG A 691 -5.68 -10.74 -26.46
CA ARG A 691 -5.68 -9.71 -27.51
C ARG A 691 -6.72 -8.64 -27.24
N THR A 692 -6.37 -7.41 -27.60
CA THR A 692 -7.20 -6.22 -27.40
C THR A 692 -7.55 -5.58 -28.74
N ALA A 693 -8.81 -5.18 -28.89
CA ALA A 693 -9.29 -4.33 -29.97
C ALA A 693 -10.25 -3.28 -29.41
N PHE A 694 -10.59 -2.29 -30.23
CA PHE A 694 -11.45 -1.19 -29.83
C PHE A 694 -12.69 -1.09 -30.73
N ILE A 695 -13.83 -0.82 -30.11
CA ILE A 695 -15.00 -0.26 -30.80
C ILE A 695 -15.04 1.23 -30.48
N THR A 696 -14.84 2.07 -31.50
CA THR A 696 -14.86 3.53 -31.35
C THR A 696 -16.20 4.09 -31.80
N ILE A 697 -16.87 4.82 -30.90
CA ILE A 697 -18.11 5.54 -31.17
C ILE A 697 -17.79 7.02 -31.43
N VAL A 698 -18.10 7.50 -32.64
CA VAL A 698 -17.80 8.86 -33.10
C VAL A 698 -19.10 9.66 -33.21
N PRO A 699 -19.30 10.72 -32.41
CA PRO A 699 -20.36 11.71 -32.61
C PRO A 699 -20.20 12.41 -33.96
N THR A 700 -21.29 12.60 -34.71
CA THR A 700 -21.25 13.10 -36.10
C THR A 700 -21.83 14.49 -36.29
N ASN A 701 -22.63 14.99 -35.33
CA ASN A 701 -23.33 16.28 -35.43
C ASN A 701 -23.03 17.25 -34.27
N VAL A 702 -22.09 16.89 -33.38
CA VAL A 702 -21.62 17.72 -32.27
C VAL A 702 -20.10 17.61 -32.13
N GLN A 703 -19.45 18.64 -31.59
CA GLN A 703 -18.03 18.63 -31.26
C GLN A 703 -17.81 17.89 -29.92
N ASN A 704 -17.97 16.57 -29.90
CA ASN A 704 -17.61 15.71 -28.76
C ASN A 704 -16.45 14.78 -29.15
N LYS A 705 -15.65 14.36 -28.15
CA LYS A 705 -14.57 13.40 -28.35
C LYS A 705 -15.15 12.01 -28.68
N PRO A 706 -14.56 11.24 -29.62
CA PRO A 706 -14.91 9.84 -29.82
C PRO A 706 -14.73 9.01 -28.55
N ILE A 707 -15.66 8.08 -28.30
CA ILE A 707 -15.61 7.17 -27.16
C ILE A 707 -14.99 5.86 -27.64
N LYS A 708 -13.89 5.43 -27.03
CA LYS A 708 -13.32 4.11 -27.29
C LYS A 708 -13.84 3.11 -26.27
N ILE A 709 -14.30 1.97 -26.75
CA ILE A 709 -14.68 0.82 -25.94
C ILE A 709 -13.60 -0.22 -26.15
N GLU A 710 -12.89 -0.57 -25.09
CA GLU A 710 -11.87 -1.61 -25.14
C GLU A 710 -12.51 -3.00 -25.06
N ILE A 711 -12.11 -3.89 -25.96
CA ILE A 711 -12.58 -5.26 -26.04
C ILE A 711 -11.37 -6.17 -25.90
N VAL A 712 -11.29 -6.86 -24.76
CA VAL A 712 -10.20 -7.78 -24.43
C VAL A 712 -10.72 -9.21 -24.54
N GLN A 713 -10.13 -9.97 -25.46
CA GLN A 713 -10.40 -11.39 -25.60
C GLN A 713 -9.34 -12.20 -24.85
N GLN A 714 -9.80 -13.10 -24.00
CA GLN A 714 -8.95 -13.95 -23.17
C GLN A 714 -7.98 -14.78 -24.02
N ASP A 715 -6.82 -15.04 -23.45
CA ASP A 715 -5.85 -16.01 -23.94
C ASP A 715 -6.43 -17.43 -23.95
N TYR A 716 -5.79 -18.29 -24.74
CA TYR A 716 -6.10 -19.71 -24.80
C TYR A 716 -4.84 -20.54 -24.74
N GLU A 717 -4.78 -21.42 -23.73
CA GLU A 717 -3.78 -22.47 -23.68
C GLU A 717 -4.27 -23.66 -24.50
N ILE A 718 -3.53 -23.98 -25.56
CA ILE A 718 -3.83 -25.12 -26.42
C ILE A 718 -3.47 -26.41 -25.68
N GLN A 719 -4.45 -27.30 -25.50
CA GLN A 719 -4.27 -28.56 -24.79
C GLN A 719 -4.08 -29.73 -25.77
N VAL A 720 -2.98 -30.47 -25.64
CA VAL A 720 -2.70 -31.66 -26.46
C VAL A 720 -2.81 -32.92 -25.58
N PRO A 721 -3.61 -33.93 -25.96
CA PRO A 721 -4.28 -34.12 -27.26
C PRO A 721 -5.74 -33.62 -27.33
N LYS A 722 -6.22 -32.90 -26.29
CA LYS A 722 -7.64 -32.55 -26.14
C LYS A 722 -8.17 -31.70 -27.29
N ASP A 723 -7.44 -30.66 -27.67
CA ASP A 723 -7.84 -29.70 -28.70
C ASP A 723 -7.33 -30.12 -30.08
N PHE A 724 -6.16 -30.78 -30.12
CA PHE A 724 -5.54 -31.31 -31.32
C PHE A 724 -4.99 -32.71 -31.06
N SER A 725 -5.37 -33.67 -31.92
CA SER A 725 -4.95 -35.07 -31.76
C SER A 725 -3.46 -35.30 -31.98
N THR A 726 -2.75 -34.35 -32.60
CA THR A 726 -1.30 -34.41 -32.80
C THR A 726 -0.66 -33.08 -32.39
N LEU A 727 0.61 -33.16 -31.99
CA LEU A 727 1.40 -31.97 -31.66
C LEU A 727 1.61 -31.06 -32.88
N GLN A 728 1.84 -31.63 -34.08
CA GLN A 728 2.06 -30.81 -35.27
C GLN A 728 0.83 -29.96 -35.61
N ASP A 729 -0.37 -30.53 -35.49
CA ASP A 729 -1.61 -29.78 -35.72
C ASP A 729 -1.77 -28.63 -34.70
N ALA A 730 -1.39 -28.85 -33.44
CA ALA A 730 -1.41 -27.82 -32.41
C ALA A 730 -0.44 -26.66 -32.73
N ILE A 731 0.77 -26.99 -33.19
CA ILE A 731 1.77 -26.01 -33.60
C ILE A 731 1.29 -25.25 -34.83
N ASP A 732 0.76 -25.92 -35.84
CA ASP A 732 0.28 -25.28 -37.06
C ASP A 732 -0.85 -24.30 -36.75
N ALA A 733 -1.76 -24.65 -35.84
CA ALA A 733 -2.88 -23.81 -35.41
C ALA A 733 -2.48 -22.66 -34.46
N ALA A 734 -1.40 -22.80 -33.71
CA ALA A 734 -0.97 -21.82 -32.72
C ALA A 734 -0.56 -20.47 -33.35
N SER A 735 -0.91 -19.37 -32.70
CA SER A 735 -0.37 -18.04 -33.03
C SER A 735 0.99 -17.82 -32.36
N SER A 736 1.79 -16.86 -32.83
CA SER A 736 3.02 -16.48 -32.12
C SER A 736 2.71 -16.01 -30.69
N GLY A 737 3.48 -16.47 -29.71
CA GLY A 737 3.29 -16.26 -28.27
C GLY A 737 2.40 -17.30 -27.58
N SER A 738 1.84 -18.29 -28.31
CA SER A 738 0.89 -19.24 -27.71
C SER A 738 1.54 -20.21 -26.73
N ILE A 739 0.76 -20.62 -25.73
CA ILE A 739 1.10 -21.70 -24.81
C ILE A 739 0.46 -23.00 -25.30
N ILE A 740 1.27 -24.04 -25.48
CA ILE A 740 0.84 -25.40 -25.78
C ILE A 740 1.12 -26.27 -24.55
N ARG A 741 0.06 -26.71 -23.90
CA ARG A 741 0.10 -27.56 -22.71
C ARG A 741 -0.18 -29.02 -23.08
N PHE A 742 0.62 -29.92 -22.55
CA PHE A 742 0.61 -31.34 -22.89
C PHE A 742 0.17 -32.17 -21.69
N SER A 743 -0.88 -32.95 -21.87
CA SER A 743 -1.25 -33.99 -20.91
C SER A 743 -0.27 -35.17 -20.95
N ASP A 744 -0.30 -35.98 -19.90
CA ASP A 744 0.48 -37.23 -19.79
C ASP A 744 0.37 -38.07 -21.06
N GLY A 745 1.51 -38.46 -21.60
CA GLY A 745 1.51 -39.22 -22.84
C GLY A 745 2.86 -39.35 -23.51
N LYS A 746 2.85 -40.15 -24.58
CA LYS A 746 3.97 -40.30 -25.50
C LYS A 746 3.61 -39.63 -26.81
N TYR A 747 4.38 -38.62 -27.16
CA TYR A 747 4.19 -37.84 -28.37
C TYR A 747 5.29 -38.19 -29.36
N ASN A 748 4.96 -38.11 -30.65
CA ASN A 748 5.95 -38.20 -31.71
C ASN A 748 5.98 -36.87 -32.45
N MET A 749 7.18 -36.37 -32.69
CA MET A 749 7.39 -35.07 -33.30
C MET A 749 8.41 -35.14 -34.43
N SER A 750 8.06 -34.48 -35.54
CA SER A 750 8.97 -34.22 -36.65
C SER A 750 8.55 -32.92 -37.31
N GLY A 751 9.43 -31.90 -37.33
CA GLY A 751 9.08 -30.60 -37.90
C GLY A 751 9.92 -29.44 -37.37
N THR A 752 9.54 -28.22 -37.78
CA THR A 752 10.21 -26.97 -37.41
C THR A 752 9.26 -26.04 -36.67
N ILE A 753 9.68 -25.44 -35.55
CA ILE A 753 9.06 -24.21 -35.01
C ILE A 753 9.77 -23.01 -35.60
N ASP A 754 8.99 -22.12 -36.19
CA ASP A 754 9.43 -20.84 -36.76
C ASP A 754 8.70 -19.62 -36.18
N LYS A 755 7.98 -19.80 -35.07
CA LYS A 755 7.20 -18.76 -34.36
C LYS A 755 7.28 -18.94 -32.86
N GLN A 756 7.07 -17.85 -32.11
CA GLN A 756 7.26 -17.89 -30.66
C GLN A 756 6.24 -18.83 -30.01
N LEU A 757 6.69 -19.83 -29.26
CA LEU A 757 5.82 -20.80 -28.59
C LEU A 757 6.37 -21.20 -27.22
N THR A 758 5.46 -21.47 -26.29
CA THR A 758 5.74 -21.96 -24.94
C THR A 758 5.16 -23.36 -24.79
N PHE A 759 6.01 -24.36 -24.56
CA PHE A 759 5.60 -25.76 -24.38
C PHE A 759 5.72 -26.15 -22.91
N ILE A 760 4.64 -26.68 -22.34
CA ILE A 760 4.58 -27.06 -20.92
C ILE A 760 3.94 -28.44 -20.78
N SER A 761 4.59 -29.35 -20.06
CA SER A 761 3.98 -30.60 -19.62
C SER A 761 3.13 -30.38 -18.37
N GLU A 762 1.92 -30.94 -18.31
CA GLU A 762 1.02 -30.83 -17.14
C GLU A 762 1.61 -31.43 -15.86
N ASN A 763 2.25 -32.61 -15.97
CA ASN A 763 2.81 -33.34 -14.83
C ASN A 763 4.31 -33.59 -15.00
N GLY A 764 4.99 -32.74 -15.77
CA GLY A 764 6.43 -32.76 -15.93
C GLY A 764 6.99 -33.97 -16.68
N HIS A 765 8.31 -34.12 -16.60
CA HIS A 765 9.11 -34.95 -17.51
C HIS A 765 8.92 -36.46 -17.26
N LEU A 766 8.47 -36.87 -16.07
CA LEU A 766 8.19 -38.28 -15.75
C LEU A 766 6.95 -38.82 -16.47
N HIS A 767 6.06 -37.93 -16.90
CA HIS A 767 4.73 -38.27 -17.40
C HIS A 767 4.55 -37.99 -18.90
N THR A 768 5.39 -37.10 -19.45
CA THR A 768 5.28 -36.65 -20.83
C THR A 768 6.59 -36.87 -21.55
N SER A 769 6.58 -37.79 -22.53
CA SER A 769 7.76 -38.05 -23.37
C SER A 769 7.53 -37.74 -24.84
N ILE A 770 8.54 -37.16 -25.47
CA ILE A 770 8.56 -36.83 -26.88
C ILE A 770 9.62 -37.71 -27.55
N SER A 771 9.18 -38.47 -28.55
CA SER A 771 10.03 -39.23 -29.45
C SER A 771 10.15 -38.49 -30.79
N GLY A 772 11.32 -38.55 -31.42
CA GLY A 772 11.59 -37.85 -32.68
C GLY A 772 12.58 -36.68 -32.56
N SER A 773 12.82 -36.01 -33.67
CA SER A 773 13.81 -34.92 -33.78
C SER A 773 13.13 -33.62 -34.13
N PHE A 774 13.50 -32.56 -33.44
CA PHE A 774 12.81 -31.29 -33.54
C PHE A 774 13.71 -30.11 -33.82
N THR A 775 13.32 -29.28 -34.79
CA THR A 775 14.08 -28.10 -35.17
C THR A 775 13.38 -26.83 -34.68
N ILE A 776 14.11 -25.94 -34.01
CA ILE A 776 13.63 -24.61 -33.61
C ILE A 776 14.45 -23.59 -34.37
N SER A 777 13.82 -22.75 -35.18
CA SER A 777 14.53 -21.88 -36.12
C SER A 777 13.96 -20.45 -36.16
N ASN A 778 14.82 -19.44 -36.07
CA ASN A 778 14.47 -18.03 -36.22
C ASN A 778 13.36 -17.54 -35.27
N THR A 779 13.34 -18.04 -34.02
CA THR A 779 12.25 -17.75 -33.10
C THR A 779 12.72 -17.65 -31.65
N GLU A 780 11.81 -17.18 -30.79
CA GLU A 780 11.90 -17.36 -29.35
C GLU A 780 11.15 -18.63 -28.90
N PHE A 781 11.56 -19.27 -27.82
CA PHE A 781 10.86 -20.45 -27.30
C PHE A 781 11.06 -20.65 -25.78
N PHE A 782 10.10 -21.35 -25.16
CA PHE A 782 10.21 -21.88 -23.81
C PHE A 782 9.74 -23.33 -23.80
N ILE A 783 10.52 -24.24 -23.22
CA ILE A 783 10.17 -25.67 -23.10
C ILE A 783 10.36 -26.11 -21.65
N ASP A 784 9.31 -26.69 -21.06
CA ASP A 784 9.34 -27.08 -19.65
C ASP A 784 8.70 -28.45 -19.39
N GLY A 785 9.44 -29.31 -18.69
CA GLY A 785 8.90 -30.55 -18.12
C GLY A 785 8.76 -31.72 -19.08
N PHE A 786 9.68 -31.93 -20.02
CA PHE A 786 9.59 -33.03 -21.00
C PHE A 786 10.74 -34.04 -20.90
N THR A 787 10.43 -35.31 -21.17
CA THR A 787 11.47 -36.29 -21.54
C THR A 787 11.58 -36.41 -23.06
N PHE A 788 12.68 -35.95 -23.65
CA PHE A 788 13.04 -36.23 -25.03
C PHE A 788 13.83 -37.54 -25.11
N GLU A 789 13.30 -38.54 -25.81
CA GLU A 789 13.91 -39.87 -25.84
C GLU A 789 13.91 -40.54 -27.21
N ASN A 790 14.99 -41.28 -27.50
CA ASN A 790 15.13 -42.13 -28.68
C ASN A 790 14.97 -41.38 -30.01
N ALA A 791 15.48 -40.14 -30.08
CA ALA A 791 15.49 -39.35 -31.30
C ALA A 791 16.35 -40.02 -32.39
N THR A 792 15.85 -40.02 -33.63
CA THR A 792 16.57 -40.62 -34.78
C THR A 792 17.72 -39.75 -35.29
N SER A 793 17.79 -38.49 -34.85
CA SER A 793 18.89 -37.53 -35.05
C SER A 793 19.14 -36.82 -33.70
N HIS A 794 19.34 -35.50 -33.70
CA HIS A 794 19.33 -34.69 -32.48
C HIS A 794 17.95 -34.71 -31.82
N ALA A 795 17.86 -34.72 -30.49
CA ALA A 795 16.57 -34.54 -29.84
C ALA A 795 16.05 -33.11 -30.08
N LEU A 796 16.92 -32.11 -29.89
CA LEU A 796 16.64 -30.70 -30.16
C LEU A 796 17.73 -30.12 -31.06
N ASP A 797 17.33 -29.51 -32.17
CA ASP A 797 18.18 -28.80 -33.14
C ASP A 797 17.74 -27.33 -33.17
N ILE A 798 18.53 -26.45 -32.56
CA ILE A 798 18.18 -25.07 -32.30
C ILE A 798 19.07 -24.17 -33.16
N GLN A 799 18.46 -23.34 -34.01
CA GLN A 799 19.16 -22.54 -35.02
C GLN A 799 18.65 -21.09 -35.00
N ASN A 800 19.54 -20.10 -34.96
CA ASN A 800 19.18 -18.68 -35.04
C ASN A 800 18.06 -18.27 -34.05
N SER A 801 18.04 -18.86 -32.86
CA SER A 801 16.93 -18.76 -31.92
C SER A 801 17.41 -18.41 -30.52
N THR A 802 16.52 -17.85 -29.72
CA THR A 802 16.76 -17.53 -28.31
C THR A 802 15.69 -18.19 -27.43
N GLY A 803 16.03 -18.72 -26.27
CA GLY A 803 15.01 -19.37 -25.45
C GLY A 803 15.55 -20.09 -24.23
N SER A 804 14.67 -20.78 -23.53
CA SER A 804 15.06 -21.60 -22.38
C SER A 804 14.39 -22.96 -22.35
N ILE A 805 15.11 -23.91 -21.78
CA ILE A 805 14.68 -25.29 -21.58
C ILE A 805 14.84 -25.59 -20.09
N ALA A 806 13.75 -25.96 -19.43
CA ALA A 806 13.69 -26.20 -18.01
C ALA A 806 13.13 -27.59 -17.68
N ASN A 807 13.60 -28.19 -16.58
CA ASN A 807 13.01 -29.39 -15.98
C ASN A 807 12.86 -30.57 -16.97
N CYS A 808 13.80 -30.71 -17.91
CA CYS A 808 13.74 -31.68 -18.99
C CYS A 808 14.76 -32.81 -18.82
N ILE A 809 14.44 -33.98 -19.37
CA ILE A 809 15.38 -35.10 -19.54
C ILE A 809 15.59 -35.33 -21.04
N ILE A 810 16.84 -35.34 -21.50
CA ILE A 810 17.20 -35.60 -22.90
C ILE A 810 18.09 -36.83 -22.94
N LYS A 811 17.62 -37.91 -23.57
CA LYS A 811 18.35 -39.18 -23.54
C LYS A 811 18.24 -40.04 -24.79
N ASN A 812 19.26 -40.88 -25.00
CA ASN A 812 19.26 -41.94 -26.01
C ASN A 812 19.04 -41.46 -27.46
N SER A 813 19.47 -40.24 -27.79
CA SER A 813 19.43 -39.74 -29.17
C SER A 813 20.49 -40.44 -30.03
N GLN A 814 20.20 -40.70 -31.29
CA GLN A 814 21.15 -41.29 -32.25
C GLN A 814 22.22 -40.30 -32.74
N ALA A 815 22.14 -39.02 -32.33
CA ALA A 815 23.16 -37.99 -32.55
C ALA A 815 23.41 -37.21 -31.24
N HIS A 816 23.61 -35.88 -31.31
CA HIS A 816 23.70 -35.03 -30.12
C HIS A 816 22.38 -34.98 -29.34
N GLY A 817 22.41 -34.78 -28.02
CA GLY A 817 21.19 -34.48 -27.25
C GLY A 817 20.57 -33.16 -27.72
N ILE A 818 21.34 -32.09 -27.59
CA ILE A 818 21.01 -30.75 -28.10
C ILE A 818 22.09 -30.33 -29.11
N SER A 819 21.68 -29.87 -30.29
CA SER A 819 22.53 -29.16 -31.25
C SER A 819 22.09 -27.69 -31.32
N CYS A 820 23.05 -26.77 -31.23
CA CYS A 820 22.81 -25.33 -31.23
C CYS A 820 23.72 -24.64 -32.26
N ASN A 821 23.13 -23.82 -33.15
CA ASN A 821 23.87 -23.00 -34.11
C ASN A 821 23.39 -21.55 -34.12
N ASN A 822 24.28 -20.60 -33.82
CA ASN A 822 23.96 -19.17 -33.74
C ASN A 822 22.77 -18.87 -32.80
N THR A 823 22.82 -19.40 -31.57
CA THR A 823 21.70 -19.32 -30.61
C THR A 823 22.09 -18.72 -29.27
N ARG A 824 21.08 -18.26 -28.51
CA ARG A 824 21.22 -17.91 -27.09
C ARG A 824 20.25 -18.75 -26.26
N VAL A 825 20.73 -19.75 -25.53
CA VAL A 825 19.86 -20.70 -24.82
C VAL A 825 20.24 -20.83 -23.35
N GLN A 826 19.24 -20.78 -22.48
CA GLN A 826 19.39 -21.13 -21.07
C GLN A 826 18.87 -22.54 -20.81
N LEU A 827 19.68 -23.37 -20.15
CA LEU A 827 19.34 -24.73 -19.77
C LEU A 827 19.32 -24.80 -18.24
N ASN A 828 18.13 -25.00 -17.67
CA ASN A 828 17.94 -24.99 -16.23
C ASN A 828 17.39 -26.33 -15.76
N ASN A 829 17.99 -26.90 -14.72
CA ASN A 829 17.48 -28.11 -14.08
C ASN A 829 17.25 -29.26 -15.08
N ILE A 830 18.29 -29.60 -15.85
CA ILE A 830 18.21 -30.51 -17.00
C ILE A 830 19.10 -31.73 -16.81
N GLN A 831 18.64 -32.90 -17.28
CA GLN A 831 19.48 -34.10 -17.38
C GLN A 831 19.72 -34.46 -18.85
N ILE A 832 20.99 -34.64 -19.27
CA ILE A 832 21.34 -35.00 -20.65
C ILE A 832 22.27 -36.22 -20.67
N THR A 833 21.75 -37.39 -21.05
CA THR A 833 22.47 -38.67 -20.85
C THR A 833 22.31 -39.69 -21.97
N GLY A 834 23.33 -40.52 -22.21
CA GLY A 834 23.22 -41.69 -23.10
C GLY A 834 23.02 -41.35 -24.59
N ASN A 835 23.39 -40.17 -25.05
CA ASN A 835 23.29 -39.80 -26.47
C ASN A 835 24.51 -40.31 -27.25
N ALA A 836 24.31 -40.70 -28.52
CA ALA A 836 25.34 -41.37 -29.34
C ALA A 836 26.47 -40.45 -29.82
N LEU A 837 26.35 -39.14 -29.63
CA LEU A 837 27.44 -38.16 -29.81
C LEU A 837 27.59 -37.32 -28.53
N SER A 838 27.75 -36.01 -28.65
CA SER A 838 27.82 -35.11 -27.48
C SER A 838 26.46 -34.91 -26.82
N GLY A 839 26.43 -34.67 -25.50
CA GLY A 839 25.22 -34.22 -24.81
C GLY A 839 24.71 -32.89 -25.40
N ILE A 840 25.61 -31.92 -25.51
CA ILE A 840 25.37 -30.63 -26.17
C ILE A 840 26.46 -30.38 -27.21
N ASP A 841 26.07 -29.97 -28.42
CA ASP A 841 26.96 -29.47 -29.48
C ASP A 841 26.58 -28.03 -29.81
N ALA A 842 27.52 -27.11 -29.68
CA ALA A 842 27.28 -25.66 -29.75
C ALA A 842 28.27 -24.97 -30.68
N ASP A 843 27.75 -24.28 -31.69
CA ASP A 843 28.54 -23.51 -32.66
C ASP A 843 28.01 -22.06 -32.77
N HIS A 844 28.88 -21.07 -32.53
CA HIS A 844 28.50 -19.64 -32.51
C HIS A 844 27.38 -19.30 -31.50
N CYS A 845 27.36 -19.95 -30.33
CA CYS A 845 26.25 -19.83 -29.37
C CYS A 845 26.62 -19.07 -28.09
N SER A 846 25.59 -18.64 -27.35
CA SER A 846 25.69 -18.18 -25.96
C SER A 846 24.84 -19.09 -25.08
N LEU A 847 25.48 -19.96 -24.30
CA LEU A 847 24.81 -20.93 -23.43
C LEU A 847 24.97 -20.55 -21.96
N THR A 848 23.87 -20.66 -21.20
CA THR A 848 23.89 -20.60 -19.73
C THR A 848 23.30 -21.92 -19.23
N ILE A 849 24.07 -22.67 -18.45
CA ILE A 849 23.71 -24.02 -17.98
C ILE A 849 23.74 -24.01 -16.46
N ILE A 850 22.58 -24.24 -15.84
CA ILE A 850 22.42 -24.14 -14.39
C ILE A 850 21.75 -25.40 -13.87
N HIS A 851 22.32 -26.02 -12.83
CA HIS A 851 21.79 -27.25 -12.23
C HIS A 851 21.55 -28.38 -13.23
N ALA A 852 22.51 -28.60 -14.13
CA ALA A 852 22.46 -29.66 -15.12
C ALA A 852 23.23 -30.91 -14.67
N THR A 853 22.75 -32.09 -15.04
CA THR A 853 23.53 -33.34 -14.99
C THR A 853 23.74 -33.86 -16.40
N ILE A 854 24.95 -33.72 -16.93
CA ILE A 854 25.34 -34.15 -18.26
C ILE A 854 26.34 -35.30 -18.14
N ALA A 855 25.92 -36.52 -18.46
CA ALA A 855 26.75 -37.69 -18.21
C ALA A 855 26.54 -38.82 -19.22
N ASP A 856 27.54 -39.69 -19.36
CA ASP A 856 27.46 -40.93 -20.14
C ASP A 856 27.00 -40.75 -21.60
N ASN A 857 27.37 -39.63 -22.25
CA ASN A 857 27.23 -39.46 -23.70
C ASN A 857 28.47 -40.03 -24.43
N ASP A 858 28.33 -40.57 -25.64
CA ASP A 858 29.41 -41.33 -26.32
C ASP A 858 30.61 -40.47 -26.75
N SER A 859 30.45 -39.15 -26.91
CA SER A 859 31.53 -38.22 -27.27
C SER A 859 31.87 -37.26 -26.13
N TYR A 860 31.26 -36.07 -26.09
CA TYR A 860 31.52 -35.03 -25.09
C TYR A 860 30.26 -34.78 -24.26
N GLY A 861 30.41 -34.28 -23.02
CA GLY A 861 29.27 -33.71 -22.31
C GLY A 861 28.82 -32.43 -23.03
N LEU A 862 29.80 -31.57 -23.33
CA LEU A 862 29.63 -30.34 -24.09
C LEU A 862 30.77 -30.22 -25.11
N ASN A 863 30.42 -30.00 -26.39
CA ASN A 863 31.34 -29.56 -27.43
C ASN A 863 30.95 -28.15 -27.87
N ALA A 864 31.81 -27.16 -27.62
CA ALA A 864 31.53 -25.75 -27.91
C ALA A 864 32.62 -25.13 -28.80
N ILE A 865 32.20 -24.55 -29.92
CA ILE A 865 33.05 -23.92 -30.93
C ILE A 865 32.58 -22.48 -31.13
N VAL A 866 33.51 -21.52 -31.05
CA VAL A 866 33.25 -20.08 -31.22
C VAL A 866 32.04 -19.61 -30.37
N SER A 867 31.92 -20.11 -29.15
CA SER A 867 30.74 -19.89 -28.30
C SER A 867 31.11 -19.20 -26.98
N ASN A 868 30.12 -18.68 -26.27
CA ASN A 868 30.22 -18.28 -24.87
C ASN A 868 29.40 -19.24 -24.01
N VAL A 869 29.99 -19.79 -22.97
CA VAL A 869 29.36 -20.80 -22.11
C VAL A 869 29.55 -20.41 -20.65
N ASP A 870 28.45 -20.23 -19.92
CA ASP A 870 28.43 -20.09 -18.46
C ASP A 870 27.81 -21.36 -17.86
N ILE A 871 28.55 -22.06 -16.99
CA ILE A 871 28.08 -23.27 -16.30
C ILE A 871 28.16 -23.03 -14.79
N SER A 872 27.03 -23.19 -14.10
CA SER A 872 26.98 -23.13 -12.65
C SER A 872 26.17 -24.26 -12.03
N ASN A 873 26.52 -24.63 -10.79
CA ASN A 873 25.81 -25.63 -9.99
C ASN A 873 25.57 -26.97 -10.71
N SER A 874 26.45 -27.37 -11.62
CA SER A 874 26.19 -28.47 -12.56
C SER A 874 27.21 -29.60 -12.43
N ILE A 875 26.85 -30.79 -12.92
CA ILE A 875 27.71 -31.97 -12.98
C ILE A 875 27.91 -32.37 -14.44
N VAL A 876 29.18 -32.47 -14.86
CA VAL A 876 29.57 -33.08 -16.13
C VAL A 876 30.52 -34.24 -15.84
N TRP A 877 30.00 -35.47 -15.96
CA TRP A 877 30.70 -36.67 -15.49
C TRP A 877 30.66 -37.84 -16.47
N ASN A 878 31.71 -38.67 -16.45
CA ASN A 878 32.00 -39.68 -17.48
C ASN A 878 31.97 -39.12 -18.91
N ASN A 879 32.27 -37.82 -19.03
CA ASN A 879 32.13 -37.00 -20.22
C ASN A 879 33.12 -35.83 -20.11
N GLN A 880 33.76 -35.46 -21.22
CA GLN A 880 34.66 -34.31 -21.26
C GLN A 880 33.95 -33.07 -21.79
N ILE A 881 34.47 -31.89 -21.44
CA ILE A 881 34.11 -30.62 -22.09
C ILE A 881 35.18 -30.26 -23.12
N ALA A 882 34.77 -30.09 -24.37
CA ALA A 882 35.61 -29.62 -25.45
C ALA A 882 35.25 -28.17 -25.82
N VAL A 883 36.21 -27.26 -25.70
CA VAL A 883 36.05 -25.83 -26.04
C VAL A 883 37.10 -25.40 -27.07
N SER A 884 36.67 -24.76 -28.15
CA SER A 884 37.55 -24.24 -29.21
C SER A 884 37.18 -22.80 -29.59
N ASN A 885 38.14 -21.87 -29.52
CA ASN A 885 37.91 -20.43 -29.73
C ASN A 885 36.70 -19.89 -28.93
N THR A 886 36.48 -20.41 -27.72
CA THR A 886 35.28 -20.24 -26.90
C THR A 886 35.69 -19.68 -25.53
N SER A 887 34.89 -18.78 -24.94
CA SER A 887 34.98 -18.42 -23.54
C SER A 887 34.06 -19.33 -22.72
N ALA A 888 34.63 -20.04 -21.74
CA ALA A 888 33.87 -20.85 -20.80
C ALA A 888 34.14 -20.38 -19.39
N GLU A 889 33.10 -19.92 -18.70
CA GLU A 889 33.12 -19.58 -17.28
C GLU A 889 32.37 -20.69 -16.54
N ILE A 890 33.06 -21.36 -15.63
CA ILE A 890 32.49 -22.50 -14.88
C ILE A 890 32.70 -22.22 -13.41
N ARG A 891 31.64 -22.32 -12.61
CA ARG A 891 31.66 -22.06 -11.18
C ARG A 891 30.76 -23.04 -10.43
N TYR A 892 31.10 -23.34 -9.18
CA TYR A 892 30.34 -24.22 -8.29
C TYR A 892 29.87 -25.49 -9.00
N SER A 893 30.73 -26.14 -9.79
CA SER A 893 30.37 -27.29 -10.63
C SER A 893 31.36 -28.44 -10.48
N ASP A 894 30.89 -29.66 -10.72
CA ASP A 894 31.72 -30.86 -10.70
C ASP A 894 32.00 -31.34 -12.12
N ILE A 895 33.24 -31.15 -12.58
CA ILE A 895 33.63 -31.43 -13.96
C ILE A 895 34.79 -32.42 -14.00
N GLN A 896 34.56 -33.57 -14.61
CA GLN A 896 35.56 -34.64 -14.70
C GLN A 896 36.83 -34.18 -15.43
N GLY A 897 37.98 -34.36 -14.77
CA GLY A 897 39.28 -33.92 -15.27
C GLY A 897 39.68 -32.50 -14.86
N GLY A 898 38.81 -31.82 -14.11
CA GLY A 898 39.06 -30.55 -13.44
C GLY A 898 38.93 -29.32 -14.34
N PHE A 899 38.29 -28.28 -13.82
CA PHE A 899 38.18 -26.96 -14.45
C PHE A 899 38.44 -25.85 -13.43
N THR A 900 39.16 -24.80 -13.85
CA THR A 900 39.44 -23.64 -13.01
C THR A 900 38.19 -22.78 -12.85
N GLY A 901 37.92 -22.30 -11.63
CA GLY A 901 36.80 -21.41 -11.32
C GLY A 901 36.39 -21.55 -9.85
N ASP A 902 35.64 -20.58 -9.33
CA ASP A 902 35.23 -20.57 -7.93
C ASP A 902 34.31 -21.74 -7.61
N GLY A 903 34.57 -22.46 -6.52
CA GLY A 903 33.70 -23.56 -6.05
C GLY A 903 33.70 -24.84 -6.90
N ASN A 904 34.49 -24.92 -7.99
CA ASN A 904 34.55 -26.12 -8.81
C ASN A 904 35.28 -27.28 -8.13
N ILE A 905 34.80 -28.49 -8.40
CA ILE A 905 35.41 -29.74 -7.94
C ILE A 905 35.63 -30.73 -9.10
N ASP A 906 36.45 -31.75 -8.84
CA ASP A 906 36.68 -32.91 -9.72
C ASP A 906 36.71 -34.14 -8.82
N ALA A 907 35.52 -34.65 -8.50
CA ALA A 907 35.34 -35.79 -7.60
C ALA A 907 34.22 -36.69 -8.13
N ASP A 908 34.28 -38.00 -7.87
CA ASP A 908 33.19 -38.89 -8.29
C ASP A 908 31.85 -38.43 -7.68
N PRO A 909 30.82 -38.06 -8.47
CA PRO A 909 29.54 -37.61 -7.96
C PRO A 909 28.79 -38.68 -7.16
N LEU A 910 29.22 -39.94 -7.21
CA LEU A 910 28.59 -41.05 -6.51
C LEU A 910 27.10 -41.22 -6.85
N PHE A 911 26.78 -41.27 -8.16
CA PHE A 911 25.42 -41.54 -8.62
C PHE A 911 24.88 -42.89 -8.11
N LEU A 912 23.57 -42.95 -7.84
CA LEU A 912 22.90 -44.14 -7.29
C LEU A 912 22.98 -45.35 -8.22
N ASN A 913 22.65 -45.19 -9.51
CA ASN A 913 22.75 -46.27 -10.51
C ASN A 913 22.77 -45.72 -11.96
N PRO A 914 23.90 -45.17 -12.42
CA PRO A 914 24.00 -44.55 -13.75
C PRO A 914 23.78 -45.56 -14.89
N LEU A 915 24.17 -46.82 -14.71
CA LEU A 915 23.94 -47.90 -15.69
C LEU A 915 22.45 -48.16 -15.99
N ASN A 916 21.54 -47.70 -15.13
CA ASN A 916 20.09 -47.75 -15.33
C ASN A 916 19.46 -46.35 -15.46
N ASN A 917 20.24 -45.35 -15.87
CA ASN A 917 19.83 -43.95 -16.00
C ASN A 917 19.31 -43.31 -14.68
N LYS A 918 19.86 -43.70 -13.53
CA LYS A 918 19.52 -43.09 -12.22
C LYS A 918 20.70 -42.25 -11.71
N TYR A 919 20.61 -40.94 -11.92
CA TYR A 919 21.66 -39.97 -11.64
C TYR A 919 21.45 -39.15 -10.35
N MET A 920 20.53 -39.58 -9.47
CA MET A 920 20.44 -39.04 -8.11
C MET A 920 21.74 -39.32 -7.33
N LEU A 921 22.14 -38.38 -6.47
CA LEU A 921 23.34 -38.47 -5.63
C LEU A 921 23.11 -39.40 -4.43
N LYS A 922 24.13 -40.18 -4.05
CA LYS A 922 24.14 -40.91 -2.78
C LYS A 922 24.39 -39.97 -1.59
N ASP A 923 24.00 -40.38 -0.40
CA ASP A 923 24.12 -39.60 0.85
C ASP A 923 25.57 -39.26 1.25
N ASP A 924 26.56 -39.91 0.64
CA ASP A 924 27.99 -39.67 0.85
C ASP A 924 28.67 -38.94 -0.33
N SER A 925 27.87 -38.39 -1.26
CA SER A 925 28.39 -37.70 -2.44
C SER A 925 29.14 -36.41 -2.09
N PRO A 926 30.29 -36.15 -2.75
CA PRO A 926 31.01 -34.88 -2.60
C PRO A 926 30.20 -33.67 -3.12
N CYS A 927 29.24 -33.91 -4.02
CA CYS A 927 28.39 -32.90 -4.67
C CYS A 927 27.26 -32.37 -3.78
N LEU A 928 27.07 -32.91 -2.58
CA LEU A 928 26.00 -32.48 -1.67
C LEU A 928 26.32 -31.12 -1.01
N ASP A 929 25.31 -30.25 -0.88
CA ASP A 929 25.33 -28.97 -0.15
C ASP A 929 26.54 -28.04 -0.45
N ILE A 930 26.98 -27.95 -1.71
CA ILE A 930 28.15 -27.12 -2.08
C ILE A 930 27.91 -26.16 -3.26
N GLY A 931 26.71 -26.13 -3.81
CA GLY A 931 26.34 -25.18 -4.85
C GLY A 931 26.29 -23.73 -4.36
N ASP A 932 26.26 -22.81 -5.31
CA ASP A 932 25.94 -21.40 -5.12
C ASP A 932 24.44 -21.22 -4.90
N ASP A 933 24.04 -20.34 -3.96
CA ASP A 933 22.64 -20.07 -3.61
C ASP A 933 21.99 -18.98 -4.47
N ASN A 934 22.76 -18.31 -5.32
CA ASN A 934 22.29 -17.22 -6.18
C ASN A 934 21.59 -17.73 -7.44
N GLY A 935 20.33 -17.31 -7.66
CA GLY A 935 19.60 -17.63 -8.89
C GLY A 935 19.18 -19.10 -9.01
N VAL A 936 19.01 -19.78 -7.88
CA VAL A 936 18.70 -21.21 -7.79
C VAL A 936 17.20 -21.48 -8.04
N PRO A 937 16.84 -22.48 -8.85
CA PRO A 937 15.45 -22.95 -8.97
C PRO A 937 14.89 -23.43 -7.63
N PHE A 938 13.63 -23.11 -7.32
CA PHE A 938 12.97 -23.47 -6.06
C PHE A 938 12.84 -24.99 -5.83
N GLU A 939 12.85 -25.77 -6.91
CA GLU A 939 12.71 -27.22 -6.88
C GLU A 939 13.74 -27.89 -7.80
N ASP A 940 14.14 -29.12 -7.45
CA ASP A 940 14.94 -30.00 -8.31
C ASP A 940 14.09 -30.61 -9.43
N ILE A 941 14.70 -31.41 -10.30
CA ILE A 941 14.00 -31.95 -11.46
C ILE A 941 12.80 -32.82 -11.06
N LEU A 942 12.79 -33.41 -9.87
CA LEU A 942 11.70 -34.25 -9.34
C LEU A 942 10.64 -33.47 -8.54
N GLY A 943 10.77 -32.15 -8.45
CA GLY A 943 9.88 -31.29 -7.65
C GLY A 943 10.21 -31.29 -6.15
N ASN A 944 11.40 -31.75 -5.75
CA ASN A 944 11.85 -31.62 -4.36
C ASN A 944 12.28 -30.17 -4.09
N PRO A 945 11.90 -29.56 -2.96
CA PRO A 945 12.39 -28.24 -2.58
C PRO A 945 13.92 -28.18 -2.54
N ARG A 946 14.50 -27.06 -2.99
CA ARG A 946 15.93 -26.80 -3.00
C ARG A 946 16.23 -25.45 -2.31
N PRO A 947 17.23 -25.36 -1.40
CA PRO A 947 18.07 -26.44 -0.90
C PRO A 947 17.35 -27.33 0.14
N LYS A 948 17.76 -28.59 0.28
CA LYS A 948 17.19 -29.52 1.26
C LYS A 948 18.27 -30.33 1.99
N PRO A 949 18.37 -30.21 3.34
CA PRO A 949 17.43 -29.57 4.26
C PRO A 949 17.42 -28.04 4.17
N ALA A 950 16.31 -27.41 4.54
CA ALA A 950 16.18 -25.95 4.48
C ALA A 950 17.28 -25.25 5.29
N GLY A 951 17.97 -24.28 4.68
CA GLY A 951 19.11 -23.57 5.26
C GLY A 951 20.48 -24.14 4.91
N SER A 952 20.56 -25.28 4.21
CA SER A 952 21.78 -25.75 3.55
C SER A 952 22.03 -25.01 2.23
N LYS A 953 23.14 -25.33 1.54
CA LYS A 953 23.38 -24.92 0.15
C LYS A 953 22.77 -25.94 -0.80
N PRO A 954 22.45 -25.60 -2.05
CA PRO A 954 21.89 -26.57 -2.99
C PRO A 954 22.92 -27.62 -3.42
N ASP A 955 22.43 -28.78 -3.82
CA ASP A 955 23.26 -29.82 -4.43
C ASP A 955 23.67 -29.45 -5.85
N LEU A 956 24.84 -29.95 -6.27
CA LEU A 956 25.25 -29.85 -7.67
C LEU A 956 24.40 -30.78 -8.55
N GLY A 957 24.07 -30.31 -9.75
CA GLY A 957 23.31 -31.07 -10.74
C GLY A 957 21.78 -30.93 -10.63
N SER A 958 21.07 -31.79 -11.36
CA SER A 958 19.62 -31.69 -11.55
C SER A 958 18.78 -32.26 -10.40
N TYR A 959 19.39 -32.90 -9.41
CA TYR A 959 18.70 -33.55 -8.29
C TYR A 959 19.10 -32.94 -6.96
N GLU A 960 18.15 -32.86 -6.02
CA GLU A 960 18.40 -32.52 -4.62
C GLU A 960 18.22 -33.78 -3.76
N ASN A 961 19.22 -34.10 -2.95
CA ASN A 961 19.16 -35.18 -1.99
C ASN A 961 18.47 -34.69 -0.71
N VAL A 962 17.36 -35.33 -0.36
CA VAL A 962 16.53 -34.96 0.80
C VAL A 962 17.24 -35.05 2.16
N ASN A 963 18.38 -35.72 2.25
CA ASN A 963 19.12 -35.95 3.48
C ASN A 963 20.26 -34.94 3.71
N GLY A 964 20.69 -34.18 2.68
CA GLY A 964 21.84 -33.26 2.71
C GLY A 964 23.18 -33.90 3.11
N LYS A 965 24.24 -33.09 3.21
CA LYS A 965 25.46 -33.47 3.94
C LYS A 965 25.11 -33.61 5.42
N LYS A 966 25.48 -34.76 6.00
CA LYS A 966 25.44 -34.94 7.45
C LYS A 966 26.54 -34.10 8.10
N GLU A 967 26.26 -32.82 8.37
CA GLU A 967 27.14 -31.98 9.17
C GLU A 967 27.02 -32.33 10.67
N MET A 968 28.16 -32.56 11.32
CA MET A 968 28.25 -32.60 12.79
C MET A 968 28.10 -31.18 13.34
N TYR A 969 26.97 -30.88 13.99
CA TYR A 969 26.80 -29.63 14.72
C TYR A 969 27.24 -29.79 16.19
N VAL A 970 28.30 -29.09 16.58
CA VAL A 970 28.62 -28.80 17.99
C VAL A 970 27.95 -27.47 18.34
N PHE A 971 26.87 -27.49 19.11
CA PHE A 971 26.20 -26.28 19.58
C PHE A 971 26.92 -25.67 20.79
N PHE A 972 27.28 -24.38 20.70
CA PHE A 972 27.66 -23.55 21.86
C PHE A 972 26.45 -22.71 22.30
N PRO A 973 25.95 -22.82 23.54
CA PRO A 973 24.98 -21.87 24.06
C PRO A 973 25.67 -20.55 24.50
N PRO A 974 25.14 -19.37 24.12
CA PRO A 974 25.37 -18.14 24.86
C PRO A 974 24.62 -18.23 26.19
N ASP A 975 25.30 -17.94 27.30
CA ASP A 975 24.80 -17.97 28.68
C ASP A 975 24.73 -19.33 29.38
N ALA A 976 25.85 -20.08 29.39
CA ALA A 976 26.12 -21.02 30.48
C ALA A 976 26.73 -20.26 31.67
N GLN A 977 25.92 -19.94 32.68
CA GLN A 977 26.45 -19.43 33.96
C GLN A 977 27.36 -20.47 34.62
N THR A 978 28.52 -20.00 35.08
CA THR A 978 29.54 -20.75 35.79
C THR A 978 29.00 -21.28 37.11
N TYR A 979 29.22 -22.57 37.42
CA TYR A 979 28.91 -23.13 38.74
C TYR A 979 30.11 -23.90 39.29
N CYS A 980 30.58 -23.50 40.48
CA CYS A 980 31.57 -24.24 41.26
C CYS A 980 30.82 -25.19 42.23
N PRO A 981 31.00 -26.51 42.16
CA PRO A 981 30.50 -27.38 43.22
C PRO A 981 31.32 -27.13 44.50
N THR A 982 30.65 -26.80 45.60
CA THR A 982 31.22 -27.05 46.93
C THR A 982 31.23 -28.56 47.18
N GLU A 983 32.12 -29.01 48.09
CA GLU A 983 32.67 -30.37 48.24
C GLU A 983 31.71 -31.59 48.33
N ASN A 984 30.40 -31.49 48.08
CA ASN A 984 29.47 -32.65 48.13
C ASN A 984 28.30 -32.62 47.12
N ALA A 985 28.42 -31.94 45.97
CA ALA A 985 27.38 -31.98 44.93
C ALA A 985 27.65 -33.10 43.90
N SER A 986 26.72 -34.06 43.76
CA SER A 986 26.73 -35.08 42.68
C SER A 986 25.61 -34.82 41.68
N VAL A 987 25.85 -35.13 40.40
CA VAL A 987 24.85 -35.01 39.32
C VAL A 987 24.41 -36.42 38.92
N ASN A 988 23.11 -36.69 39.03
CA ASN A 988 22.50 -37.95 38.62
C ASN A 988 21.76 -37.76 37.30
N ILE A 989 22.11 -38.58 36.30
CA ILE A 989 21.42 -38.64 35.01
C ILE A 989 20.76 -40.01 34.92
N ILE A 990 19.43 -40.06 34.93
CA ILE A 990 18.65 -41.30 34.85
C ILE A 990 17.68 -41.18 33.67
N TRP A 991 17.60 -42.23 32.84
CA TRP A 991 16.55 -42.40 31.85
C TRP A 991 15.87 -43.76 32.03
N ASP A 992 14.57 -43.84 31.74
CA ASP A 992 13.81 -45.10 31.75
C ASP A 992 13.53 -45.52 30.30
N ALA A 993 14.30 -46.49 29.81
CA ALA A 993 14.09 -47.08 28.48
C ALA A 993 12.87 -48.02 28.51
N SER A 994 11.66 -47.46 28.53
CA SER A 994 10.42 -48.23 28.46
C SER A 994 10.05 -48.62 27.02
N SER A 995 10.97 -49.28 26.33
CA SER A 995 10.70 -50.33 25.34
C SER A 995 12.04 -50.87 24.83
N GLU A 996 12.17 -52.19 24.80
CA GLU A 996 13.37 -52.90 24.38
C GLU A 996 13.65 -52.59 22.88
N ASN A 997 14.60 -51.70 22.60
CA ASN A 997 15.55 -51.73 21.45
C ASN A 997 16.25 -50.38 21.11
N SER A 998 16.09 -49.32 21.90
CA SER A 998 16.85 -48.08 21.65
C SER A 998 18.23 -48.11 22.33
N PHE A 999 19.28 -48.33 21.55
CA PHE A 999 20.67 -48.14 22.00
C PHE A 999 21.05 -46.66 21.82
N TYR A 1000 21.33 -45.98 22.93
CA TYR A 1000 21.89 -44.63 22.94
C TYR A 1000 23.39 -44.69 23.25
N GLN A 1001 24.21 -43.92 22.54
CA GLN A 1001 25.63 -43.75 22.88
C GLN A 1001 25.80 -42.46 23.68
N PHE A 1002 26.57 -42.52 24.78
CA PHE A 1002 26.87 -41.36 25.62
C PHE A 1002 28.36 -41.01 25.53
N SER A 1003 28.65 -39.74 25.30
CA SER A 1003 30.02 -39.24 25.19
C SER A 1003 30.22 -38.05 26.13
N LEU A 1004 31.30 -38.07 26.92
CA LEU A 1004 31.72 -36.96 27.78
C LEU A 1004 33.00 -36.35 27.22
N PHE A 1005 33.03 -35.02 27.09
CA PHE A 1005 34.13 -34.25 26.53
C PHE A 1005 34.70 -33.30 27.58
N LYS A 1006 36.02 -33.19 27.64
CA LYS A 1006 36.74 -32.23 28.49
C LYS A 1006 37.39 -31.16 27.63
N GLU A 1007 37.11 -29.89 27.92
CA GLU A 1007 37.78 -28.75 27.27
C GLU A 1007 39.25 -28.71 27.68
N THR A 1008 40.17 -28.54 26.73
CA THR A 1008 41.58 -28.24 27.03
C THR A 1008 41.95 -26.90 26.38
N MET A 1009 43.03 -26.23 26.81
CA MET A 1009 43.32 -24.85 26.39
C MET A 1009 43.58 -24.64 24.87
N ASP A 1010 43.60 -25.71 24.08
CA ASP A 1010 43.45 -25.66 22.62
C ASP A 1010 42.00 -26.03 22.23
N LYS A 1011 41.24 -25.05 21.73
CA LYS A 1011 39.80 -25.19 21.37
C LYS A 1011 39.52 -26.23 20.27
N ASP A 1012 40.55 -26.70 19.57
CA ASP A 1012 40.43 -27.66 18.47
C ASP A 1012 40.69 -29.13 18.89
N ASN A 1013 40.98 -29.40 20.17
CA ASN A 1013 41.20 -30.76 20.68
C ASN A 1013 40.39 -31.04 21.97
N LEU A 1014 39.19 -31.57 21.78
CA LEU A 1014 38.40 -32.19 22.86
C LEU A 1014 38.92 -33.61 23.12
N SER A 1015 39.31 -33.92 24.36
CA SER A 1015 39.65 -35.30 24.74
C SER A 1015 38.39 -36.10 25.06
N TYR A 1016 38.29 -37.32 24.49
CA TYR A 1016 37.10 -38.18 24.43
C TYR A 1016 37.21 -39.37 25.39
N GLN A 1017 36.11 -39.71 26.08
CA GLN A 1017 35.99 -40.94 26.86
C GLN A 1017 34.62 -41.61 26.65
N ASP A 1018 34.61 -42.84 26.12
CA ASP A 1018 33.40 -43.61 25.73
C ASP A 1018 32.90 -44.54 26.84
N TRP A 1019 31.68 -44.33 27.31
CA TRP A 1019 31.07 -45.10 28.40
C TRP A 1019 29.81 -45.87 27.98
N SER A 1020 29.72 -46.24 26.69
CA SER A 1020 28.60 -46.91 26.00
C SER A 1020 28.08 -48.26 26.55
N GLN A 1021 28.47 -48.73 27.74
CA GLN A 1021 28.13 -50.07 28.24
C GLN A 1021 27.15 -50.14 29.43
N TYR A 1022 26.62 -49.02 29.93
CA TYR A 1022 25.74 -49.05 31.11
C TYR A 1022 24.44 -48.24 30.92
N PRO A 1023 23.27 -48.76 31.35
CA PRO A 1023 21.98 -48.06 31.26
C PRO A 1023 21.81 -46.95 32.31
N TYR A 1024 22.87 -46.66 33.07
CA TYR A 1024 22.98 -45.55 34.02
C TYR A 1024 24.45 -45.20 34.20
N VAL A 1025 24.77 -43.91 34.31
CA VAL A 1025 26.13 -43.41 34.55
C VAL A 1025 26.15 -42.57 35.83
N PHE A 1026 26.97 -42.97 36.80
CA PHE A 1026 27.23 -42.20 38.02
C PHE A 1026 28.52 -41.38 37.84
N LEU A 1027 28.41 -40.05 37.83
CA LEU A 1027 29.56 -39.15 37.79
C LEU A 1027 29.81 -38.59 39.20
N SER A 1028 30.90 -39.06 39.84
CA SER A 1028 31.31 -38.58 41.14
C SER A 1028 32.13 -37.28 41.03
N PRO A 1029 32.12 -36.39 42.04
CA PRO A 1029 32.73 -35.06 41.97
C PRO A 1029 34.24 -35.07 41.76
N ASP A 1030 34.89 -36.15 42.21
CA ASP A 1030 36.32 -36.44 42.09
C ASP A 1030 36.78 -36.81 40.67
N MET A 1031 35.86 -36.93 39.69
CA MET A 1031 36.19 -37.14 38.28
C MET A 1031 36.32 -35.85 37.45
N PHE A 1032 36.06 -34.69 38.06
CA PHE A 1032 36.15 -33.40 37.38
C PHE A 1032 37.35 -32.60 37.93
N ASP A 1033 38.31 -32.31 37.05
CA ASP A 1033 39.44 -31.44 37.41
C ASP A 1033 38.99 -29.98 37.62
N PRO A 1034 39.42 -29.31 38.71
CA PRO A 1034 39.11 -27.91 38.95
C PRO A 1034 39.63 -27.00 37.84
N GLY A 1035 38.78 -26.10 37.34
CA GLY A 1035 39.14 -25.10 36.33
C GLY A 1035 38.97 -25.52 34.87
N TYR A 1036 38.35 -26.67 34.61
CA TYR A 1036 38.02 -27.16 33.26
C TYR A 1036 36.51 -27.26 33.05
N THR A 1037 36.04 -26.96 31.82
CA THR A 1037 34.65 -27.17 31.39
C THR A 1037 34.48 -28.56 30.81
N TYR A 1038 33.37 -29.21 31.09
CA TYR A 1038 33.03 -30.54 30.57
C TYR A 1038 31.67 -30.49 29.85
N TYR A 1039 31.57 -31.18 28.72
CA TYR A 1039 30.39 -31.25 27.86
C TYR A 1039 29.94 -32.70 27.71
N TRP A 1040 28.66 -32.95 27.40
CA TRP A 1040 28.17 -34.30 27.12
C TRP A 1040 27.20 -34.35 25.94
N GLN A 1041 27.13 -35.51 25.29
CA GLN A 1041 26.27 -35.77 24.12
C GLN A 1041 25.59 -37.14 24.26
N VAL A 1042 24.34 -37.23 23.77
CA VAL A 1042 23.56 -38.47 23.68
C VAL A 1042 23.12 -38.67 22.23
N ASP A 1043 23.57 -39.75 21.60
CA ASP A 1043 23.24 -40.08 20.22
C ASP A 1043 22.23 -41.21 20.13
N HIS A 1044 21.28 -41.14 19.20
CA HIS A 1044 20.33 -42.21 18.89
C HIS A 1044 20.84 -43.02 17.69
N LEU A 1045 20.98 -44.35 17.82
CA LEU A 1045 21.32 -45.22 16.69
C LEU A 1045 20.05 -45.53 15.84
N PRO A 1046 20.12 -45.54 14.50
CA PRO A 1046 18.91 -45.71 13.68
C PRO A 1046 18.26 -47.09 13.87
N ILE A 1047 16.93 -47.10 14.02
CA ILE A 1047 16.09 -48.28 13.78
C ILE A 1047 15.37 -48.05 12.46
N ASP A 1048 15.45 -49.03 11.57
CA ASP A 1048 14.72 -49.04 10.31
C ASP A 1048 13.19 -49.07 10.54
N SER A 1049 12.48 -48.27 9.75
CA SER A 1049 11.04 -48.31 9.45
C SER A 1049 10.02 -47.66 10.41
N GLU A 1050 9.12 -46.92 9.76
CA GLU A 1050 7.86 -46.30 10.17
C GLU A 1050 7.24 -46.71 11.53
N SER A 1051 7.24 -45.82 12.53
CA SER A 1051 6.16 -45.73 13.55
C SER A 1051 6.19 -44.42 14.38
N SER A 1052 5.03 -44.12 14.99
CA SER A 1052 4.54 -42.87 15.61
C SER A 1052 5.41 -42.24 16.74
N PRO A 1053 5.22 -40.93 17.09
CA PRO A 1053 6.09 -40.25 18.06
C PRO A 1053 5.94 -40.80 19.50
N LEU A 1054 7.08 -41.08 20.13
CA LEU A 1054 7.25 -41.45 21.54
C LEU A 1054 7.44 -40.21 22.43
N THR A 1055 7.00 -40.29 23.69
CA THR A 1055 7.21 -39.28 24.76
C THR A 1055 8.16 -39.80 25.82
N GLY A 1056 9.21 -39.05 26.15
CA GLY A 1056 10.09 -39.28 27.31
C GLY A 1056 10.03 -38.13 28.33
N TYR A 1057 10.37 -38.38 29.59
CA TYR A 1057 10.44 -37.39 30.68
C TYR A 1057 11.85 -37.35 31.28
N PHE A 1058 12.31 -36.15 31.66
CA PHE A 1058 13.60 -35.91 32.34
C PHE A 1058 13.37 -35.59 33.83
N HIS A 1059 14.22 -36.07 34.73
CA HIS A 1059 14.12 -35.79 36.18
C HIS A 1059 15.49 -35.37 36.73
N ILE A 1060 15.57 -34.20 37.38
CA ILE A 1060 16.76 -33.72 38.11
C ILE A 1060 16.40 -33.74 39.59
N SER A 1061 17.15 -34.47 40.42
CA SER A 1061 16.99 -34.45 41.88
C SER A 1061 18.28 -34.00 42.56
N SER A 1062 18.20 -33.00 43.43
CA SER A 1062 19.27 -32.68 44.39
C SER A 1062 19.01 -33.41 45.71
N ASN A 1063 19.99 -34.20 46.17
CA ASN A 1063 20.00 -34.72 47.55
C ASN A 1063 20.67 -33.69 48.47
N CYS A 1064 19.97 -32.61 48.81
CA CYS A 1064 20.40 -31.75 49.91
C CYS A 1064 19.85 -32.32 51.23
N ASN A 1065 20.66 -33.14 51.90
CA ASN A 1065 20.39 -33.54 53.28
C ASN A 1065 20.47 -32.33 54.22
N GLU A 1066 19.62 -32.36 55.25
CA GLU A 1066 19.22 -31.27 56.13
C GLU A 1066 20.33 -30.44 56.81
N SER A 1067 19.91 -29.25 57.26
CA SER A 1067 20.39 -28.47 58.42
C SER A 1067 21.37 -27.30 58.20
N VAL A 1068 20.91 -26.18 57.62
CA VAL A 1068 21.41 -24.85 58.04
C VAL A 1068 20.30 -23.80 57.91
N HIS A 1069 19.99 -23.14 59.03
CA HIS A 1069 19.16 -21.93 59.08
C HIS A 1069 19.90 -20.73 58.46
N SER A 1070 19.39 -20.18 57.36
CA SER A 1070 19.47 -18.73 57.11
C SER A 1070 18.53 -18.30 55.98
N ARG A 1071 17.94 -17.12 56.19
CA ARG A 1071 17.01 -16.44 55.27
C ARG A 1071 17.76 -15.93 54.05
N THR A 1072 17.22 -16.16 52.85
CA THR A 1072 17.00 -15.22 51.73
C THR A 1072 16.74 -15.98 50.42
N GLY A 1073 15.69 -15.60 49.69
CA GLY A 1073 15.54 -15.83 48.24
C GLY A 1073 15.02 -17.20 47.79
N PHE A 1074 13.70 -17.33 47.60
CA PHE A 1074 13.17 -18.36 46.71
C PHE A 1074 13.41 -17.92 45.26
N GLY A 1075 14.45 -18.44 44.61
CA GLY A 1075 14.59 -18.40 43.16
C GLY A 1075 13.72 -19.50 42.54
N ALA A 1076 12.72 -19.12 41.74
CA ALA A 1076 12.00 -20.06 40.91
C ALA A 1076 12.87 -20.45 39.70
N PHE A 1077 12.95 -21.75 39.41
CA PHE A 1077 13.58 -22.29 38.20
C PHE A 1077 12.69 -22.00 36.98
N ILE A 1078 13.23 -21.36 35.95
CA ILE A 1078 12.65 -21.31 34.60
C ILE A 1078 13.70 -21.87 33.65
N ILE A 1079 13.35 -22.92 32.91
CA ILE A 1079 14.15 -23.51 31.83
C ILE A 1079 13.54 -23.02 30.51
N GLY A 1080 14.34 -22.37 29.66
CA GLY A 1080 13.97 -22.09 28.28
C GLY A 1080 14.23 -23.31 27.40
N PHE A 1081 13.29 -23.64 26.51
CA PHE A 1081 13.46 -24.67 25.48
C PHE A 1081 13.60 -24.01 24.11
N VAL A 1082 14.48 -24.56 23.27
CA VAL A 1082 14.46 -24.36 21.82
C VAL A 1082 14.08 -25.71 21.21
N VAL A 1083 12.99 -25.75 20.46
CA VAL A 1083 12.59 -26.90 19.61
C VAL A 1083 12.33 -26.34 18.22
N ALA A 1084 12.91 -26.99 17.20
CA ALA A 1084 12.75 -26.62 15.80
C ALA A 1084 11.26 -26.57 15.40
N PRO A 1085 10.86 -25.63 14.52
CA PRO A 1085 9.49 -25.56 14.04
C PRO A 1085 9.35 -26.62 12.95
N ASP A 1086 8.82 -27.78 13.31
CA ASP A 1086 7.71 -28.40 12.59
C ASP A 1086 7.43 -29.79 13.19
N HIS A 1087 6.14 -30.01 13.46
CA HIS A 1087 5.51 -31.23 13.99
C HIS A 1087 5.48 -31.42 15.53
N LEU A 1088 4.44 -30.88 16.19
CA LEU A 1088 3.61 -31.65 17.16
C LEU A 1088 2.34 -30.90 17.62
N LYS A 1089 1.20 -31.62 17.63
CA LYS A 1089 -0.07 -31.21 18.26
C LYS A 1089 0.06 -31.31 19.78
N LEU A 1090 -0.08 -30.19 20.51
CA LEU A 1090 -0.12 -30.18 21.98
C LEU A 1090 -1.31 -30.97 22.54
N LYS A 1091 -1.03 -32.01 23.34
CA LYS A 1091 -1.97 -32.65 24.28
C LYS A 1091 -1.41 -32.49 25.71
N ARG A 1092 -2.32 -32.20 26.66
CA ARG A 1092 -2.08 -31.86 28.09
C ARG A 1092 -0.85 -32.50 28.75
N VAL A 1093 -0.12 -31.67 29.51
CA VAL A 1093 0.78 -32.10 30.59
C VAL A 1093 0.04 -31.96 31.93
N ASN A 1094 0.10 -33.01 32.76
CA ASN A 1094 -0.44 -33.04 34.12
C ASN A 1094 0.68 -32.66 35.10
N ILE A 1095 0.49 -31.62 35.91
CA ILE A 1095 1.34 -31.34 37.08
C ILE A 1095 0.48 -31.59 38.32
N GLY A 1096 1.09 -32.19 39.35
CA GLY A 1096 0.42 -32.78 40.50
C GLY A 1096 -0.77 -32.01 41.08
N GLY A 1097 -1.93 -32.68 41.09
CA GLY A 1097 -2.92 -32.62 42.17
C GLY A 1097 -3.56 -31.27 42.50
N SER A 1098 -4.29 -30.63 41.57
CA SER A 1098 -5.48 -29.79 41.81
C SER A 1098 -6.15 -29.44 40.47
N GLN A 1099 -7.45 -29.68 40.33
CA GLN A 1099 -8.18 -29.42 39.07
C GLN A 1099 -8.56 -27.93 38.93
N CYS A 1100 -7.93 -27.21 38.00
CA CYS A 1100 -8.46 -25.96 37.46
C CYS A 1100 -9.18 -26.22 36.12
N GLN A 1101 -10.47 -25.89 36.03
CA GLN A 1101 -11.22 -25.95 34.78
C GLN A 1101 -10.95 -24.70 33.93
N ILE A 1102 -10.41 -24.89 32.73
CA ILE A 1102 -10.35 -23.85 31.69
C ILE A 1102 -11.56 -24.05 30.78
N THR A 1103 -12.47 -23.08 30.71
CA THR A 1103 -13.56 -23.08 29.73
C THR A 1103 -13.23 -22.10 28.61
N ARG A 1104 -13.21 -22.58 27.37
CA ARG A 1104 -12.96 -21.79 26.17
C ARG A 1104 -14.26 -21.11 25.72
N LEU A 1105 -14.25 -19.78 25.57
CA LEU A 1105 -15.22 -19.06 24.74
C LEU A 1105 -14.48 -18.41 23.56
N PRO A 1106 -15.07 -18.32 22.36
CA PRO A 1106 -14.35 -17.90 21.17
C PRO A 1106 -14.13 -16.37 21.17
N GLY A 1107 -12.89 -15.92 21.00
CA GLY A 1107 -12.59 -14.57 20.52
C GLY A 1107 -11.69 -13.66 21.37
N LEU A 1108 -11.25 -14.03 22.57
CA LEU A 1108 -10.34 -13.20 23.41
C LEU A 1108 -9.31 -14.07 24.15
N GLY A 1109 -8.10 -13.52 24.38
CA GLY A 1109 -6.91 -14.21 24.92
C GLY A 1109 -7.03 -14.83 26.32
N ILE A 1110 -6.02 -15.64 26.68
CA ILE A 1110 -5.98 -16.46 27.90
C ILE A 1110 -5.79 -15.58 29.15
N PHE A 1111 -6.71 -15.67 30.11
CA PHE A 1111 -6.55 -15.16 31.48
C PHE A 1111 -6.20 -16.32 32.44
N VAL A 1112 -5.22 -16.11 33.32
CA VAL A 1112 -4.86 -17.03 34.41
C VAL A 1112 -5.14 -16.34 35.73
N GLU A 1113 -6.11 -16.83 36.51
CA GLU A 1113 -6.29 -16.40 37.91
C GLU A 1113 -5.35 -17.18 38.84
N PRO A 1114 -4.80 -16.56 39.90
CA PRO A 1114 -4.02 -17.28 40.90
C PRO A 1114 -4.95 -18.01 41.88
N CYS A 1115 -4.85 -19.33 41.99
CA CYS A 1115 -5.53 -20.09 43.04
C CYS A 1115 -4.64 -20.26 44.29
N VAL A 1116 -5.21 -19.87 45.43
CA VAL A 1116 -4.67 -19.99 46.78
C VAL A 1116 -4.96 -21.39 47.34
N ASN A 1117 -3.96 -22.04 47.95
CA ASN A 1117 -4.10 -23.33 48.61
C ASN A 1117 -4.54 -23.16 50.08
N HIS A 1118 -5.75 -23.61 50.44
CA HIS A 1118 -5.97 -24.74 51.36
C HIS A 1118 -7.44 -24.90 51.77
N SER A 1119 -7.91 -26.13 51.60
CA SER A 1119 -9.10 -26.73 52.17
C SER A 1119 -9.06 -26.82 53.70
N ARG A 1120 -10.16 -26.45 54.35
CA ARG A 1120 -10.71 -27.21 55.49
C ARG A 1120 -12.22 -27.31 55.31
N GLU A 1121 -12.69 -28.47 54.89
CA GLU A 1121 -14.10 -28.83 55.06
C GLU A 1121 -14.36 -29.12 56.53
N VAL A 1122 -15.35 -28.43 57.09
CA VAL A 1122 -16.10 -28.89 58.26
C VAL A 1122 -17.55 -28.96 57.82
N PHE A 1123 -18.06 -30.19 57.63
CA PHE A 1123 -19.48 -30.44 57.47
C PHE A 1123 -20.18 -30.34 58.83
N PHE A 1124 -21.37 -29.73 58.86
CA PHE A 1124 -22.57 -30.23 59.54
C PHE A 1124 -23.81 -29.36 59.18
N PRO A 1125 -25.06 -29.84 59.39
CA PRO A 1125 -26.15 -29.78 58.41
C PRO A 1125 -27.33 -28.89 58.83
N ASN A 1126 -28.31 -28.77 57.92
CA ASN A 1126 -29.68 -28.25 58.11
C ASN A 1126 -29.83 -26.74 58.41
N THR A 1127 -30.48 -26.00 57.49
CA THR A 1127 -31.90 -25.57 57.63
C THR A 1127 -32.30 -24.49 56.59
N SER A 1128 -33.43 -24.75 55.91
CA SER A 1128 -34.53 -23.83 55.51
C SER A 1128 -34.36 -22.57 54.62
N LEU A 1129 -35.02 -22.63 53.44
CA LEU A 1129 -35.88 -21.60 52.78
C LEU A 1129 -35.20 -20.49 51.90
N PRO A 1130 -35.93 -19.70 51.05
CA PRO A 1130 -36.10 -19.95 49.61
C PRO A 1130 -35.81 -18.74 48.66
N ARG A 1131 -35.82 -19.01 47.34
CA ARG A 1131 -35.98 -18.11 46.15
C ARG A 1131 -35.98 -16.58 46.34
N THR A 1132 -35.18 -15.86 45.54
CA THR A 1132 -35.70 -14.77 44.67
C THR A 1132 -34.86 -14.52 43.41
N LYS A 1133 -35.53 -14.34 42.27
CA LYS A 1133 -35.01 -13.80 41.01
C LYS A 1133 -34.81 -12.29 41.12
N ILE A 1134 -33.70 -11.75 40.60
CA ILE A 1134 -33.63 -10.37 40.07
C ILE A 1134 -32.83 -10.41 38.77
N LYS A 1135 -33.36 -9.76 37.73
CA LYS A 1135 -32.80 -9.55 36.39
C LYS A 1135 -32.73 -8.04 36.14
N CYS A 1136 -31.80 -7.64 35.26
CA CYS A 1136 -31.55 -6.29 34.66
C CYS A 1136 -30.65 -5.38 35.51
N ASN A 1137 -29.72 -4.54 35.01
CA ASN A 1137 -29.13 -4.25 33.68
C ASN A 1137 -27.80 -3.47 33.98
N PRO A 1138 -26.81 -3.36 33.07
CA PRO A 1138 -25.50 -2.73 33.33
C PRO A 1138 -25.55 -1.21 33.08
N TYR A 1139 -24.69 -0.45 33.76
CA TYR A 1139 -24.04 0.83 33.39
C TYR A 1139 -23.59 1.55 34.66
N TRP A 1140 -22.57 2.39 34.52
CA TRP A 1140 -21.93 3.31 35.48
C TRP A 1140 -20.72 2.75 36.27
N TYR A 1141 -19.54 2.92 35.67
CA TYR A 1141 -18.29 3.12 36.42
C TYR A 1141 -17.91 4.60 36.33
N THR A 1142 -17.71 5.24 37.48
CA THR A 1142 -16.92 6.48 37.63
C THR A 1142 -16.37 6.58 39.05
N ARG A 1143 -15.10 7.04 39.11
CA ARG A 1143 -14.41 7.73 40.23
C ARG A 1143 -13.97 6.85 41.43
N LEU A 1144 -12.87 7.12 42.16
CA LEU A 1144 -11.72 8.03 42.11
C LEU A 1144 -10.81 7.64 43.32
N MET A 1145 -9.49 7.82 43.17
CA MET A 1145 -8.42 8.11 44.17
C MET A 1145 -8.47 7.52 45.61
N TYR A 1146 -7.35 6.93 46.08
CA TYR A 1146 -6.35 7.61 46.96
C TYR A 1146 -5.21 6.67 47.43
N TRP A 1147 -4.05 7.29 47.63
CA TRP A 1147 -2.79 6.76 48.20
C TRP A 1147 -2.88 6.65 49.73
N HIS A 1148 -2.26 5.63 50.36
CA HIS A 1148 -1.54 5.79 51.64
C HIS A 1148 -0.69 4.55 52.03
N ASN A 1149 0.52 4.84 52.51
CA ASN A 1149 1.44 4.00 53.29
C ASN A 1149 0.75 3.23 54.43
N LEU A 1150 1.19 2.00 54.72
CA LEU A 1150 1.49 1.47 56.07
C LEU A 1150 1.95 -0.01 56.02
N GLY A 1151 3.15 -0.27 56.55
CA GLY A 1151 3.41 -1.36 57.50
C GLY A 1151 3.40 -2.82 57.01
N TRP A 1152 4.56 -3.46 57.16
CA TRP A 1152 4.71 -4.93 57.22
C TRP A 1152 3.90 -5.52 58.38
N TYR A 1153 3.27 -6.69 58.18
CA TYR A 1153 3.49 -7.93 58.96
C TYR A 1153 2.58 -9.07 58.45
N HIS A 1154 3.22 -10.24 58.27
CA HIS A 1154 2.74 -11.62 58.08
C HIS A 1154 1.24 -11.94 58.18
N TRP A 1155 0.71 -12.64 57.18
CA TRP A 1155 0.57 -14.11 57.19
C TRP A 1155 0.89 -14.67 55.81
#